data_AF-A0AAU3XMP5-F1
#
_entry.id   AF-A0AAU3XMP5-F1
#
_cell.length_a   1.000
_cell.length_b   1.000
_cell.length_c   1.000
_cell.angle_alpha   90.00
_cell.angle_beta   90.00
_cell.angle_gamma   90.00
#
_symmetry.space_group_name_H-M   'P 1'
#
loop_
_entity.id
_entity.type
_entity.pdbx_description
1 polymer ?
#
loop_
_entity_poly.entity_id
_entity_poly.type
_entity_poly.pdbx_seq_one_letter_code
_entity_poly.pdbx_strand_id
1 'polypeptide(L)'
;MGRESDDRTGGERSVEAGGSGSVAAGGDITNAITGGTFTAPVIQARTSGDTLMGSQYTGDHVDFRDATFNDRVTAAEHHYYAHIPAPADWRPVTDAEPLEFGVRLTQHVPGQPDVPPYVPRDCDEELRAKLAHRGLVLILGEPYTGKSYTAWHGVRGLAGHRLYAPDPGEDLRGLLAALKGEPGQYIVWLDELTDHLGEDGLDPRMLARLTGLGAVLLGTMSPDEYYRRRSGDTPGDRAIAMARTVDLPRRWSEAELERLAAHDDPRAYPAYMWSGEEGAASYFAVGHLLFDEWRREGTRTSHPRGQLLVRAAVDLARCGVTGAVPVELLRRVQEQYGDEERESFEDALAWATTSMFGVAGLLVAGEETDTWRAYGALVAEALRSEDLDTVPDGVWWLLLDATEDGAPIDRAAVLDAARAALHRRFEAGDAELMFAFADRVGGEEHETLLRGAADAGHARAAEDWAARLLDTGDEMTALRYLHAAAESGSVTAAREVGRLHRAHAERWLRVAAESGDGRAAHELGKLLVGSGGTIEALRWYVKAFDAGHEAVAASLGTLMMNWNRPQDAEFWLRRGAALGDPLAVFNLAILLDHWTNHDEEVEQLLRRLLAEGYSVAPQALGSFLHRSGSHEEAEAVLTQAALRGSGEAAFLLGAFFLQAGAGDEATVWFRRAAQQGHYDAKMQLGELPSPPSDPPATVDE
;
A
#
# COMPACT_ATOMS: atom_id res chain seq x y z
N MET A 1 28.14 -34.35 47.21
CA MET A 1 28.35 -33.33 46.16
C MET A 1 26.98 -32.68 45.96
N GLY A 2 26.61 -31.63 46.69
CA GLY A 2 27.04 -30.23 46.49
C GLY A 2 25.86 -29.50 45.82
N ARG A 3 24.76 -29.22 46.56
CA ARG A 3 24.42 -27.98 47.30
C ARG A 3 24.13 -26.79 46.38
N GLU A 4 22.83 -26.52 46.22
CA GLU A 4 22.22 -25.20 46.01
C GLU A 4 22.40 -24.33 47.26
N SER A 5 22.50 -23.01 47.06
CA SER A 5 22.13 -22.01 48.07
C SER A 5 21.89 -20.65 47.41
N ASP A 6 20.66 -20.17 47.54
CA ASP A 6 20.31 -18.76 47.71
C ASP A 6 21.24 -18.06 48.73
N ASP A 7 21.51 -16.77 48.54
CA ASP A 7 21.23 -15.81 49.61
C ASP A 7 21.18 -14.35 49.13
N ARG A 8 20.16 -13.64 49.62
CA ARG A 8 20.05 -12.17 49.69
C ARG A 8 20.22 -11.79 51.15
N THR A 9 21.03 -10.77 51.45
CA THR A 9 20.93 -9.79 52.55
C THR A 9 22.24 -8.97 52.54
N GLY A 10 22.34 -7.68 52.86
CA GLY A 10 21.45 -6.64 53.38
C GLY A 10 22.33 -5.57 54.06
N GLY A 11 21.93 -4.28 54.02
CA GLY A 11 22.43 -3.15 54.85
C GLY A 11 23.80 -2.55 54.51
N GLU A 12 24.15 -1.29 54.74
CA GLU A 12 23.53 -0.13 55.41
C GLU A 12 24.38 1.13 55.10
N ARG A 13 23.81 2.32 55.37
CA ARG A 13 24.36 3.67 55.17
C ARG A 13 25.38 4.08 56.25
N SER A 14 26.35 4.94 55.92
CA SER A 14 26.84 6.16 56.65
C SER A 14 28.19 6.62 56.04
N VAL A 15 28.32 7.80 55.42
CA VAL A 15 28.53 9.17 55.94
C VAL A 15 29.91 9.44 56.56
N GLU A 16 30.53 10.51 56.04
CA GLU A 16 31.59 11.41 56.56
C GLU A 16 33.08 11.26 56.15
N ALA A 17 33.44 12.14 55.19
CA ALA A 17 34.40 13.25 55.28
C ALA A 17 35.92 13.01 55.43
N GLY A 18 36.67 13.65 54.52
CA GLY A 18 37.88 14.39 54.87
C GLY A 18 39.06 14.29 53.91
N GLY A 19 39.41 15.40 53.25
CA GLY A 19 40.75 15.63 52.67
C GLY A 19 40.75 16.06 51.20
N SER A 20 40.30 17.28 50.86
CA SER A 20 41.14 18.48 50.66
C SER A 20 42.19 18.37 49.54
N GLY A 21 41.92 19.02 48.40
CA GLY A 21 42.85 19.15 47.28
C GLY A 21 42.39 20.18 46.25
N SER A 22 42.43 21.45 46.65
CA SER A 22 42.61 22.67 45.84
C SER A 22 42.17 22.69 44.37
N VAL A 23 41.14 23.51 44.15
CA VAL A 23 40.77 24.28 42.95
C VAL A 23 41.98 24.71 42.10
N ALA A 24 41.93 24.42 40.80
CA ALA A 24 42.61 25.17 39.75
C ALA A 24 41.69 25.24 38.51
N ALA A 25 41.20 26.46 38.28
CA ALA A 25 40.79 27.12 37.04
C ALA A 25 40.24 26.28 35.86
N GLY A 26 39.05 26.69 35.43
CA GLY A 26 38.41 26.19 34.22
C GLY A 26 39.15 26.58 32.95
N GLY A 27 38.89 25.76 31.94
CA GLY A 27 39.26 25.97 30.55
C GLY A 27 38.23 25.24 29.71
N ASP A 28 37.04 25.82 29.62
CA ASP A 28 36.10 25.53 28.54
C ASP A 28 36.81 25.84 27.22
N ILE A 29 37.17 24.80 26.46
CA ILE A 29 37.52 24.98 25.05
C ILE A 29 36.21 24.97 24.27
N THR A 30 35.51 26.11 24.34
CA THR A 30 34.47 26.46 23.39
C THR A 30 35.16 26.94 22.12
N ASN A 31 35.28 26.07 21.12
CA ASN A 31 35.40 26.55 19.75
C ASN A 31 33.98 26.86 19.24
N ALA A 32 33.45 27.97 19.73
CA ALA A 32 32.29 28.61 19.14
C ALA A 32 32.78 29.42 17.93
N ILE A 33 32.58 28.90 16.73
CA ILE A 33 32.53 29.75 15.53
C ILE A 33 31.11 30.27 15.44
N THR A 34 30.91 31.53 15.85
CA THR A 34 29.67 32.26 15.61
C THR A 34 29.67 32.72 14.15
N GLY A 35 28.93 31.99 13.32
CA GLY A 35 28.70 32.30 11.91
C GLY A 35 28.22 31.07 11.16
N GLY A 36 26.91 30.80 11.19
CA GLY A 36 26.25 29.72 10.44
C GLY A 36 26.50 28.30 10.97
N THR A 37 25.50 27.68 11.57
CA THR A 37 25.53 26.25 11.92
C THR A 37 25.49 25.39 10.65
N PHE A 38 26.64 24.91 10.20
CA PHE A 38 26.76 23.77 9.30
C PHE A 38 27.91 22.87 9.77
N THR A 39 27.57 21.70 10.30
CA THR A 39 28.52 20.61 10.55
C THR A 39 28.59 19.72 9.31
N ALA A 40 29.55 19.99 8.43
CA ALA A 40 30.07 19.00 7.48
C ALA A 40 31.45 18.54 7.98
N PRO A 41 31.85 17.26 7.79
CA PRO A 41 33.18 16.82 8.18
C PRO A 41 34.22 17.47 7.25
N VAL A 42 34.88 18.52 7.73
CA VAL A 42 36.07 19.09 7.08
C VAL A 42 37.28 18.33 7.61
N ILE A 43 37.93 17.54 6.76
CA ILE A 43 39.27 17.00 7.07
C ILE A 43 40.26 18.17 6.92
N GLN A 44 40.61 18.79 8.04
CA GLN A 44 41.64 19.83 8.07
C GLN A 44 43.03 19.17 8.07
N ALA A 45 43.77 19.31 6.98
CA ALA A 45 45.18 18.93 6.94
C ALA A 45 46.01 19.97 7.72
N ARG A 46 46.47 19.60 8.93
CA ARG A 46 47.58 20.30 9.62
C ARG A 46 48.87 19.54 9.35
N THR A 47 49.77 20.14 8.58
CA THR A 47 51.18 19.74 8.59
C THR A 47 51.81 20.21 9.90
N SER A 48 51.90 19.29 10.87
CA SER A 48 52.85 19.39 11.98
C SER A 48 53.69 18.13 11.97
N GLY A 49 54.95 18.26 11.57
CA GLY A 49 55.92 17.18 11.63
C GLY A 49 56.19 16.82 13.09
N ASP A 50 55.78 15.63 13.50
CA ASP A 50 56.58 14.78 14.39
C ASP A 50 56.07 13.33 14.37
N THR A 51 57.04 12.43 14.39
CA THR A 51 56.94 10.99 14.14
C THR A 51 56.46 10.26 15.39
N LEU A 52 55.36 9.48 15.34
CA LEU A 52 55.06 8.45 16.34
C LEU A 52 54.45 7.19 15.71
N MET A 53 55.09 6.06 16.04
CA MET A 53 54.81 4.69 15.59
C MET A 53 53.60 4.06 16.29
N GLY A 54 52.78 3.33 15.50
CA GLY A 54 52.24 2.01 15.87
C GLY A 54 50.88 1.93 16.56
N SER A 55 49.82 1.60 15.80
CA SER A 55 48.91 0.49 16.09
C SER A 55 48.06 0.17 14.85
N GLN A 56 47.86 -1.12 14.56
CA GLN A 56 47.09 -1.63 13.43
C GLN A 56 45.58 -1.65 13.77
N TYR A 57 44.79 -0.89 13.01
CA TYR A 57 43.35 -1.10 12.87
C TYR A 57 43.05 -1.31 11.38
N THR A 58 42.37 -2.41 11.07
CA THR A 58 41.96 -2.79 9.71
C THR A 58 40.58 -2.22 9.40
N GLY A 59 40.53 -1.23 8.51
CA GLY A 59 39.32 -0.58 7.99
C GLY A 59 39.62 0.88 7.67
N ASP A 60 39.59 1.26 6.39
CA ASP A 60 39.88 2.59 5.82
C ASP A 60 41.27 3.17 6.10
N HIS A 61 42.29 2.71 5.35
CA HIS A 61 43.59 3.37 5.32
C HIS A 61 43.70 4.38 4.17
N VAL A 62 43.92 5.65 4.53
CA VAL A 62 44.43 6.69 3.62
C VAL A 62 45.96 6.62 3.65
N ASP A 63 46.59 6.19 2.55
CA ASP A 63 48.05 6.16 2.42
C ASP A 63 48.57 7.45 1.75
N PHE A 64 49.16 8.32 2.56
CA PHE A 64 49.71 9.60 2.10
C PHE A 64 51.09 9.49 1.45
N ARG A 65 51.64 8.28 1.27
CA ARG A 65 52.96 8.08 0.65
C ARG A 65 52.91 7.87 -0.86
N ASP A 66 51.78 7.39 -1.39
CA ASP A 66 51.64 7.01 -2.80
C ASP A 66 50.56 7.80 -3.59
N ALA A 67 49.93 8.82 -3.00
CA ALA A 67 48.99 9.74 -3.66
C ALA A 67 47.84 9.08 -4.48
N THR A 68 47.43 7.87 -4.12
CA THR A 68 46.26 7.22 -4.70
C THR A 68 45.04 7.46 -3.82
N PHE A 69 44.14 8.31 -4.30
CA PHE A 69 42.84 8.55 -3.68
C PHE A 69 41.80 7.63 -4.33
N ASN A 70 41.08 6.84 -3.52
CA ASN A 70 39.99 5.99 -4.00
C ASN A 70 38.68 6.76 -4.25
N ASP A 71 38.66 8.06 -3.90
CA ASP A 71 37.55 8.97 -4.15
C ASP A 71 38.06 10.42 -4.35
N ARG A 72 37.27 11.31 -4.98
CA ARG A 72 37.75 12.63 -5.44
C ARG A 72 38.05 13.58 -4.26
N VAL A 73 39.28 14.08 -4.17
CA VAL A 73 39.64 15.15 -3.22
C VAL A 73 39.00 16.46 -3.66
N THR A 74 37.92 16.87 -2.99
CA THR A 74 37.35 18.23 -3.10
C THR A 74 38.07 19.16 -2.15
N ALA A 75 39.19 19.73 -2.60
CA ALA A 75 39.77 20.90 -1.97
C ALA A 75 39.61 22.08 -2.93
N ALA A 76 38.71 23.01 -2.60
CA ALA A 76 38.85 24.37 -3.13
C ALA A 76 40.07 24.96 -2.42
N GLU A 77 41.13 25.31 -3.17
CA GLU A 77 42.24 26.07 -2.61
C GLU A 77 41.72 27.47 -2.24
N HIS A 78 41.25 27.63 -1.01
CA HIS A 78 41.18 28.95 -0.41
C HIS A 78 42.61 29.42 -0.17
N HIS A 79 43.11 30.26 -1.07
CA HIS A 79 44.38 30.95 -0.86
C HIS A 79 44.20 31.93 0.30
N TYR A 80 44.48 31.47 1.52
CA TYR A 80 44.59 32.34 2.69
C TYR A 80 45.77 33.29 2.48
N TYR A 81 45.52 34.46 1.93
CA TYR A 81 46.55 35.48 1.85
C TYR A 81 46.61 36.23 3.18
N ALA A 82 47.76 36.17 3.86
CA ALA A 82 48.03 37.01 5.03
C ALA A 82 48.10 38.52 4.68
N HIS A 83 47.99 38.88 3.40
CA HIS A 83 47.97 40.25 2.86
C HIS A 83 47.15 40.31 1.57
N ILE A 84 46.43 41.40 1.29
CA ILE A 84 45.74 41.56 0.00
C ILE A 84 46.78 41.56 -1.13
N PRO A 85 46.69 40.63 -2.12
CA PRO A 85 47.65 40.54 -3.22
C PRO A 85 47.61 41.77 -4.12
N ALA A 86 48.69 42.01 -4.87
CA ALA A 86 48.75 43.12 -5.82
C ALA A 86 47.66 42.98 -6.89
N PRO A 87 47.07 44.07 -7.42
CA PRO A 87 46.00 44.00 -8.41
C PRO A 87 46.40 43.24 -9.69
N ALA A 88 47.68 43.26 -10.06
CA ALA A 88 48.26 42.45 -11.14
C ALA A 88 48.15 40.93 -10.96
N ASP A 89 47.95 40.45 -9.73
CA ASP A 89 47.76 39.03 -9.39
C ASP A 89 46.29 38.65 -9.23
N TRP A 90 45.37 39.63 -9.26
CA TRP A 90 43.92 39.36 -9.21
C TRP A 90 43.46 38.68 -10.49
N ARG A 91 42.50 37.74 -10.34
CA ARG A 91 42.01 36.91 -11.44
C ARG A 91 41.34 37.77 -12.52
N PRO A 92 41.78 37.67 -13.79
CA PRO A 92 41.01 38.20 -14.90
C PRO A 92 39.63 37.51 -14.96
N VAL A 93 38.57 38.25 -15.26
CA VAL A 93 37.21 37.67 -15.38
C VAL A 93 37.15 36.53 -16.42
N THR A 94 38.00 36.56 -17.46
CA THR A 94 38.07 35.50 -18.49
C THR A 94 38.62 34.18 -17.98
N ASP A 95 39.43 34.21 -16.91
CA ASP A 95 40.21 33.07 -16.42
C ASP A 95 39.67 32.56 -15.07
N ALA A 96 38.75 33.31 -14.46
CA ALA A 96 38.08 32.97 -13.23
C ALA A 96 37.02 31.87 -13.45
N GLU A 97 36.85 31.02 -12.44
CA GLU A 97 35.83 29.96 -12.44
C GLU A 97 34.73 30.24 -11.41
N PRO A 98 33.47 29.83 -11.67
CA PRO A 98 32.36 30.11 -10.76
C PRO A 98 32.58 29.59 -9.33
N LEU A 99 33.24 28.43 -9.18
CA LEU A 99 33.48 27.78 -7.89
C LEU A 99 34.38 28.62 -6.97
N GLU A 100 35.24 29.48 -7.53
CA GLU A 100 36.09 30.40 -6.76
C GLU A 100 35.27 31.52 -6.08
N PHE A 101 34.02 31.76 -6.54
CA PHE A 101 33.19 32.91 -6.15
C PHE A 101 31.87 32.49 -5.50
N GLY A 102 31.91 31.46 -4.66
CA GLY A 102 30.76 31.05 -3.83
C GLY A 102 29.69 30.27 -4.58
N VAL A 103 29.88 29.95 -5.87
CA VAL A 103 28.99 29.02 -6.59
C VAL A 103 29.22 27.62 -6.06
N ARG A 104 28.14 26.96 -5.65
CA ARG A 104 28.21 25.63 -5.06
C ARG A 104 28.24 24.54 -6.12
N LEU A 105 28.89 23.43 -5.78
CA LEU A 105 28.80 22.19 -6.54
C LEU A 105 27.34 21.68 -6.53
N THR A 106 27.00 20.99 -7.61
CA THR A 106 25.69 20.34 -7.77
C THR A 106 25.87 18.84 -7.89
N GLN A 107 24.77 18.12 -8.10
CA GLN A 107 24.83 16.71 -8.40
C GLN A 107 25.81 16.42 -9.56
N HIS A 108 26.74 15.51 -9.30
CA HIS A 108 27.66 15.03 -10.32
C HIS A 108 26.91 14.15 -11.32
N VAL A 109 27.04 14.47 -12.60
CA VAL A 109 26.54 13.64 -13.70
C VAL A 109 27.74 13.26 -14.57
N PRO A 110 28.00 11.95 -14.79
CA PRO A 110 29.14 11.51 -15.58
C PRO A 110 29.17 12.18 -16.97
N GLY A 111 30.31 12.78 -17.31
CA GLY A 111 30.49 13.48 -18.59
C GLY A 111 29.93 14.91 -18.65
N GLN A 112 29.35 15.42 -17.56
CA GLN A 112 28.90 16.81 -17.44
C GLN A 112 29.77 17.62 -16.47
N PRO A 113 29.82 18.96 -16.59
CA PRO A 113 30.48 19.82 -15.61
C PRO A 113 29.81 19.74 -14.23
N ASP A 114 30.60 19.93 -13.16
CA ASP A 114 30.15 19.86 -11.76
C ASP A 114 29.12 20.95 -11.39
N VAL A 115 29.07 22.04 -12.17
CA VAL A 115 28.04 23.09 -12.10
C VAL A 115 27.22 23.02 -13.40
N PRO A 116 25.88 23.01 -13.34
CA PRO A 116 25.06 22.99 -14.54
C PRO A 116 25.25 24.27 -15.35
N PRO A 117 25.07 24.21 -16.68
CA PRO A 117 25.01 25.41 -17.49
C PRO A 117 24.03 26.44 -16.92
N TYR A 118 24.44 27.71 -16.97
CA TYR A 118 23.62 28.80 -16.46
C TYR A 118 22.40 29.04 -17.33
N VAL A 119 21.23 29.00 -16.70
CA VAL A 119 19.99 29.45 -17.32
C VAL A 119 19.83 30.95 -17.08
N PRO A 120 19.73 31.77 -18.14
CA PRO A 120 19.53 33.21 -18.00
C PRO A 120 18.32 33.54 -17.14
N ARG A 121 18.50 34.43 -16.17
CA ARG A 121 17.44 34.91 -15.27
C ARG A 121 16.82 36.20 -15.81
N ASP A 122 15.57 36.46 -15.46
CA ASP A 122 14.85 37.65 -15.93
C ASP A 122 15.52 38.96 -15.45
N CYS A 123 16.21 38.91 -14.31
CA CYS A 123 16.95 40.04 -13.76
C CYS A 123 18.30 40.32 -14.45
N ASP A 124 18.77 39.48 -15.37
CA ASP A 124 20.15 39.55 -15.90
C ASP A 124 20.43 40.83 -16.69
N GLU A 125 19.45 41.34 -17.42
CA GLU A 125 19.59 42.60 -18.15
C GLU A 125 19.69 43.78 -17.17
N GLU A 126 18.87 43.79 -16.13
CA GLU A 126 18.90 44.80 -15.08
C GLU A 126 20.23 44.76 -14.29
N LEU A 127 20.71 43.56 -13.97
CA LEU A 127 21.99 43.34 -13.30
C LEU A 127 23.13 43.89 -14.15
N ARG A 128 23.19 43.56 -15.44
CA ARG A 128 24.21 44.08 -16.37
C ARG A 128 24.17 45.60 -16.48
N ALA A 129 22.97 46.19 -16.55
CA ALA A 129 22.81 47.64 -16.57
C ALA A 129 23.34 48.31 -15.30
N LYS A 130 23.11 47.72 -14.12
CA LYS A 130 23.61 48.23 -12.84
C LYS A 130 25.11 48.06 -12.68
N LEU A 131 25.66 46.93 -13.13
CA LEU A 131 27.10 46.65 -13.13
C LEU A 131 27.90 47.55 -14.10
N ALA A 132 27.26 48.10 -15.14
CA ALA A 132 27.89 49.09 -16.02
C ALA A 132 28.22 50.42 -15.32
N HIS A 133 27.65 50.65 -14.13
CA HIS A 133 27.93 51.82 -13.31
C HIS A 133 28.87 51.48 -12.15
N ARG A 134 29.76 52.41 -11.81
CA ARG A 134 30.59 52.30 -10.60
C ARG A 134 29.70 52.43 -9.35
N GLY A 135 30.06 51.70 -8.29
CA GLY A 135 29.35 51.69 -7.01
C GLY A 135 29.08 50.28 -6.50
N LEU A 136 28.22 50.18 -5.48
CA LEU A 136 27.77 48.92 -4.90
C LEU A 136 26.50 48.43 -5.60
N VAL A 137 26.59 47.24 -6.19
CA VAL A 137 25.45 46.47 -6.68
C VAL A 137 25.23 45.30 -5.72
N LEU A 138 24.00 45.09 -5.28
CA LEU A 138 23.66 44.07 -4.29
C LEU A 138 22.57 43.16 -4.85
N ILE A 139 22.86 41.86 -4.97
CA ILE A 139 21.85 40.87 -5.36
C ILE A 139 21.16 40.37 -4.10
N LEU A 140 19.85 40.58 -4.05
CA LEU A 140 18.99 40.19 -2.94
C LEU A 140 18.27 38.90 -3.28
N GLY A 141 18.39 37.89 -2.42
CA GLY A 141 17.72 36.61 -2.62
C GLY A 141 17.84 35.70 -1.41
N GLU A 142 16.86 34.85 -1.22
CA GLU A 142 16.88 33.84 -0.15
C GLU A 142 18.03 32.83 -0.33
N PRO A 143 18.33 31.99 0.68
CA PRO A 143 19.30 30.91 0.54
C PRO A 143 18.98 30.02 -0.68
N TYR A 144 20.03 29.65 -1.43
CA TYR A 144 19.95 28.74 -2.59
C TYR A 144 19.10 29.22 -3.78
N THR A 145 18.87 30.53 -3.90
CA THR A 145 18.20 31.14 -5.06
C THR A 145 19.10 31.31 -6.30
N GLY A 146 20.39 30.99 -6.17
CA GLY A 146 21.39 31.14 -7.22
C GLY A 146 22.05 32.52 -7.29
N LYS A 147 22.09 33.26 -6.17
CA LYS A 147 22.70 34.61 -6.07
C LYS A 147 24.12 34.66 -6.63
N SER A 148 25.02 33.85 -6.10
CA SER A 148 26.43 33.85 -6.49
C SER A 148 26.60 33.41 -7.94
N TYR A 149 25.76 32.49 -8.44
CA TYR A 149 25.85 32.07 -9.85
C TYR A 149 25.31 33.13 -10.82
N THR A 150 24.26 33.85 -10.44
CA THR A 150 23.72 35.01 -11.18
C THR A 150 24.69 36.18 -11.16
N ALA A 151 25.30 36.47 -10.00
CA ALA A 151 26.38 37.45 -9.85
C ALA A 151 27.55 37.12 -10.78
N TRP A 152 27.95 35.86 -10.83
CA TRP A 152 29.05 35.37 -11.67
C TRP A 152 28.76 35.63 -13.15
N HIS A 153 27.56 35.29 -13.61
CA HIS A 153 27.15 35.53 -14.99
C HIS A 153 27.01 37.02 -15.31
N GLY A 154 26.61 37.85 -14.35
CA GLY A 154 26.63 39.30 -14.48
C GLY A 154 28.03 39.87 -14.72
N VAL A 155 29.03 39.41 -13.97
CA VAL A 155 30.42 39.91 -14.10
C VAL A 155 31.14 39.38 -15.33
N ARG A 156 30.75 38.24 -15.90
CA ARG A 156 31.34 37.74 -17.17
C ARG A 156 31.20 38.72 -18.33
N GLY A 157 30.20 39.62 -18.30
CA GLY A 157 30.08 40.72 -19.27
C GLY A 157 31.17 41.79 -19.18
N LEU A 158 31.98 41.77 -18.12
CA LEU A 158 33.04 42.73 -17.81
C LEU A 158 34.44 42.14 -18.03
N ALA A 159 34.66 41.43 -19.14
CA ALA A 159 35.89 40.67 -19.44
C ALA A 159 37.23 41.44 -19.31
N GLY A 160 37.22 42.78 -19.37
CA GLY A 160 38.40 43.63 -19.14
C GLY A 160 38.73 43.91 -17.66
N HIS A 161 37.90 43.46 -16.73
CA HIS A 161 38.06 43.69 -15.30
C HIS A 161 38.83 42.53 -14.64
N ARG A 162 39.49 42.86 -13.52
CA ARG A 162 40.11 41.89 -12.60
C ARG A 162 39.26 41.78 -11.35
N LEU A 163 39.12 40.56 -10.85
CA LEU A 163 38.19 40.22 -9.79
C LEU A 163 38.94 39.76 -8.54
N TYR A 164 38.52 40.27 -7.39
CA TYR A 164 39.03 39.89 -6.07
C TYR A 164 37.86 39.68 -5.12
N ALA A 165 37.86 38.53 -4.45
CA ALA A 165 36.91 38.20 -3.38
C ALA A 165 37.65 38.27 -2.05
N PRO A 166 37.41 39.28 -1.21
CA PRO A 166 37.98 39.34 0.12
C PRO A 166 37.47 38.21 1.01
N ASP A 167 38.29 37.75 1.95
CA ASP A 167 37.85 36.77 2.96
C ASP A 167 36.82 37.40 3.93
N PRO A 168 35.90 36.61 4.52
CA PRO A 168 34.96 37.10 5.53
C PRO A 168 35.69 37.82 6.68
N GLY A 169 35.30 39.06 6.97
CA GLY A 169 35.95 39.89 8.00
C GLY A 169 37.32 40.48 7.62
N GLU A 170 37.81 40.30 6.38
CA GLU A 170 39.07 40.90 5.92
C GLU A 170 39.02 42.44 5.96
N ASP A 171 40.14 43.07 6.36
CA ASP A 171 40.26 44.53 6.43
C ASP A 171 40.31 45.16 5.02
N LEU A 172 39.19 45.75 4.60
CA LEU A 172 39.04 46.36 3.28
C LEU A 172 39.90 47.61 3.07
N ARG A 173 40.52 48.19 4.13
CA ARG A 173 41.43 49.34 3.98
C ARG A 173 42.66 48.98 3.14
N GLY A 174 43.12 47.73 3.17
CA GLY A 174 44.24 47.30 2.35
C GLY A 174 43.94 47.35 0.84
N LEU A 175 42.67 47.19 0.43
CA LEU A 175 42.25 47.33 -0.96
C LEU A 175 42.51 48.75 -1.48
N LEU A 176 42.29 49.77 -0.65
CA LEU A 176 42.56 51.16 -1.03
C LEU A 176 44.05 51.40 -1.32
N ALA A 177 44.95 50.71 -0.61
CA ALA A 177 46.38 50.82 -0.82
C ALA A 177 46.78 50.09 -2.11
N ALA A 178 46.30 48.86 -2.30
CA ALA A 178 46.57 48.06 -3.49
C ALA A 178 46.11 48.77 -4.78
N LEU A 179 44.87 49.25 -4.82
CA LEU A 179 44.27 49.85 -6.02
C LEU A 179 44.82 51.24 -6.37
N LYS A 180 45.42 51.96 -5.42
CA LYS A 180 46.08 53.26 -5.72
C LYS A 180 47.39 53.08 -6.49
N GLY A 181 48.07 51.96 -6.30
CA GLY A 181 49.36 51.67 -6.95
C GLY A 181 49.22 51.32 -8.42
N GLU A 182 48.08 50.75 -8.82
CA GLU A 182 47.84 50.22 -10.16
C GLU A 182 46.45 50.66 -10.66
N PRO A 183 46.35 51.61 -11.61
CA PRO A 183 45.07 51.99 -12.19
C PRO A 183 44.56 50.89 -13.13
N GLY A 184 43.28 50.56 -13.02
CA GLY A 184 42.68 49.47 -13.78
C GLY A 184 41.16 49.42 -13.62
N GLN A 185 40.58 48.36 -14.17
CA GLN A 185 39.15 48.05 -14.02
C GLN A 185 39.03 46.87 -13.06
N TYR A 186 38.35 47.08 -11.93
CA TYR A 186 38.36 46.15 -10.81
C TYR A 186 36.95 45.79 -10.38
N ILE A 187 36.76 44.55 -9.97
CA ILE A 187 35.54 44.06 -9.34
C ILE A 187 35.93 43.53 -7.97
N VAL A 188 35.28 44.06 -6.92
CA VAL A 188 35.39 43.55 -5.57
C VAL A 188 34.13 42.74 -5.28
N TRP A 189 34.30 41.44 -5.11
CA TRP A 189 33.24 40.47 -4.87
C TRP A 189 33.05 40.27 -3.37
N LEU A 190 31.95 40.76 -2.83
CA LEU A 190 31.61 40.71 -1.41
C LEU A 190 30.47 39.71 -1.20
N ASP A 191 30.79 38.42 -1.28
CA ASP A 191 29.80 37.36 -1.03
C ASP A 191 29.31 37.44 0.42
N GLU A 192 28.01 37.26 0.64
CA GLU A 192 27.36 37.46 1.94
C GLU A 192 27.83 38.75 2.62
N LEU A 193 27.49 39.89 1.98
CA LEU A 193 28.01 41.24 2.31
C LEU A 193 28.00 41.56 3.82
N THR A 194 27.08 40.97 4.59
CA THR A 194 27.01 41.03 6.06
C THR A 194 28.36 40.82 6.75
N ASP A 195 29.18 39.90 6.26
CA ASP A 195 30.48 39.54 6.83
C ASP A 195 31.57 40.60 6.58
N HIS A 196 31.27 41.60 5.75
CA HIS A 196 32.15 42.69 5.39
C HIS A 196 31.67 44.05 5.92
N LEU A 197 30.75 44.10 6.89
CA LEU A 197 30.18 45.35 7.46
C LEU A 197 30.70 45.70 8.87
N GLY A 198 31.73 45.01 9.35
CA GLY A 198 32.35 45.25 10.66
C GLY A 198 33.06 46.61 10.78
N GLU A 199 33.78 46.82 11.88
CA GLU A 199 34.48 48.09 12.19
C GLU A 199 35.48 48.51 11.11
N ASP A 200 36.15 47.52 10.49
CA ASP A 200 37.11 47.70 9.39
C ASP A 200 36.54 47.32 8.01
N GLY A 201 35.21 47.18 7.93
CA GLY A 201 34.49 46.76 6.74
C GLY A 201 34.08 47.90 5.80
N LEU A 202 33.02 47.65 5.03
CA LEU A 202 32.47 48.57 4.06
C LEU A 202 31.60 49.63 4.74
N ASP A 203 32.05 50.88 4.66
CA ASP A 203 31.28 52.07 5.05
C ASP A 203 31.11 53.04 3.85
N PRO A 204 30.30 54.12 3.96
CA PRO A 204 30.11 55.08 2.88
C PRO A 204 31.39 55.75 2.39
N ARG A 205 32.39 55.94 3.27
CA ARG A 205 33.67 56.57 2.91
C ARG A 205 34.55 55.61 2.11
N MET A 206 34.60 54.34 2.52
CA MET A 206 35.26 53.25 1.84
C MET A 206 34.65 53.03 0.45
N LEU A 207 33.32 52.93 0.39
CA LEU A 207 32.57 52.77 -0.85
C LEU A 207 32.87 53.90 -1.85
N ALA A 208 32.81 55.16 -1.41
CA ALA A 208 33.11 56.30 -2.27
C ALA A 208 34.56 56.29 -2.79
N ARG A 209 35.53 55.88 -1.96
CA ARG A 209 36.94 55.80 -2.35
C ARG A 209 37.22 54.67 -3.33
N LEU A 210 36.69 53.47 -3.09
CA LEU A 210 36.83 52.33 -4.01
C LEU A 210 36.18 52.63 -5.36
N THR A 211 34.98 53.22 -5.35
CA THR A 211 34.28 53.69 -6.55
C THR A 211 35.11 54.73 -7.32
N GLY A 212 35.76 55.66 -6.61
CA GLY A 212 36.65 56.66 -7.20
C GLY A 212 37.90 56.07 -7.86
N LEU A 213 38.40 54.94 -7.34
CA LEU A 213 39.51 54.17 -7.91
C LEU A 213 39.09 53.27 -9.09
N GLY A 214 37.82 53.30 -9.48
CA GLY A 214 37.32 52.53 -10.62
C GLY A 214 36.84 51.13 -10.30
N ALA A 215 36.68 50.78 -9.02
CA ALA A 215 36.13 49.50 -8.61
C ALA A 215 34.60 49.48 -8.72
N VAL A 216 34.07 48.36 -9.22
CA VAL A 216 32.66 47.96 -9.08
C VAL A 216 32.59 47.00 -7.90
N LEU A 217 31.70 47.25 -6.94
CA LEU A 217 31.50 46.36 -5.80
C LEU A 217 30.23 45.56 -6.08
N LEU A 218 30.33 44.24 -6.02
CA LEU A 218 29.20 43.33 -6.19
C LEU A 218 29.08 42.50 -4.92
N GLY A 219 27.90 42.53 -4.28
CA GLY A 219 27.63 41.70 -3.13
C GLY A 219 26.36 40.87 -3.25
N THR A 220 26.24 39.87 -2.40
CA THR A 220 25.04 39.06 -2.22
C THR A 220 24.52 39.25 -0.79
N MET A 221 23.21 39.22 -0.59
CA MET A 221 22.59 39.35 0.74
C MET A 221 21.17 38.78 0.74
N SER A 222 20.67 38.38 1.92
CA SER A 222 19.26 38.02 2.08
C SER A 222 18.36 39.28 2.11
N PRO A 223 17.12 39.20 1.58
CA PRO A 223 16.19 40.33 1.67
C PRO A 223 15.92 40.78 3.10
N ASP A 224 15.76 39.84 4.04
CA ASP A 224 15.51 40.14 5.46
C ASP A 224 16.64 40.94 6.11
N GLU A 225 17.89 40.56 5.83
CA GLU A 225 19.04 41.27 6.36
C GLU A 225 19.18 42.65 5.71
N TYR A 226 18.93 42.75 4.41
CA TYR A 226 18.92 44.02 3.69
C TYR A 226 17.89 45.00 4.28
N TYR A 227 16.63 44.58 4.43
CA TYR A 227 15.58 45.47 4.93
C TYR A 227 15.80 45.85 6.40
N ARG A 228 16.30 44.93 7.22
CA ARG A 228 16.66 45.21 8.61
C ARG A 228 17.77 46.28 8.70
N ARG A 229 18.81 46.15 7.89
CA ARG A 229 19.98 47.04 7.91
C ARG A 229 19.81 48.33 7.14
N ARG A 230 19.02 48.36 6.07
CA ARG A 230 18.78 49.57 5.26
C ARG A 230 18.26 50.74 6.10
N SER A 231 17.52 50.44 7.17
CA SER A 231 16.98 51.42 8.13
C SER A 231 17.81 51.55 9.41
N GLY A 232 18.97 50.90 9.48
CA GLY A 232 19.88 50.98 10.62
C GLY A 232 20.79 52.21 10.59
N ASP A 233 21.47 52.45 11.70
CA ASP A 233 22.28 53.65 11.94
C ASP A 233 23.80 53.39 11.95
N THR A 234 24.24 52.14 11.76
CA THR A 234 25.67 51.84 11.73
C THR A 234 26.33 52.39 10.45
N PRO A 235 27.66 52.56 10.42
CA PRO A 235 28.36 52.89 9.17
C PRO A 235 28.06 51.91 8.03
N GLY A 236 28.07 50.59 8.30
CA GLY A 236 27.74 49.57 7.30
C GLY A 236 26.31 49.67 6.77
N ASP A 237 25.34 49.93 7.64
CA ASP A 237 23.93 50.14 7.26
C ASP A 237 23.77 51.29 6.25
N ARG A 238 24.48 52.40 6.47
CA ARG A 238 24.51 53.53 5.53
C ARG A 238 25.14 53.16 4.20
N ALA A 239 26.11 52.25 4.16
CA ALA A 239 26.68 51.77 2.89
C ALA A 239 25.67 50.90 2.13
N ILE A 240 24.92 50.03 2.82
CA ILE A 240 23.82 49.25 2.25
C ILE A 240 22.75 50.17 1.66
N ALA A 241 22.39 51.25 2.35
CA ALA A 241 21.39 52.21 1.87
C ALA A 241 21.79 52.91 0.55
N MET A 242 23.08 52.88 0.18
CA MET A 242 23.60 53.40 -1.09
C MET A 242 23.67 52.36 -2.21
N ALA A 243 23.37 51.08 -1.93
CA ALA A 243 23.44 49.99 -2.89
C ALA A 243 22.34 50.08 -3.96
N ARG A 244 22.68 49.69 -5.20
CA ARG A 244 21.69 49.38 -6.24
C ARG A 244 21.31 47.90 -6.12
N THR A 245 20.08 47.63 -5.74
CA THR A 245 19.62 46.25 -5.46
C THR A 245 19.06 45.58 -6.70
N VAL A 246 19.33 44.29 -6.92
CA VAL A 246 18.66 43.43 -7.91
C VAL A 246 18.00 42.31 -7.14
N ASP A 247 16.68 42.18 -7.28
CA ASP A 247 15.93 41.11 -6.62
C ASP A 247 16.00 39.83 -7.45
N LEU A 248 16.39 38.74 -6.81
CA LEU A 248 16.47 37.40 -7.40
C LEU A 248 15.42 36.50 -6.72
N PRO A 249 14.23 36.32 -7.35
CA PRO A 249 13.18 35.51 -6.78
C PRO A 249 13.57 34.03 -6.75
N ARG A 250 13.10 33.33 -5.71
CA ARG A 250 13.24 31.87 -5.55
C ARG A 250 12.47 31.13 -6.63
N ARG A 251 11.19 31.45 -6.78
CA ARG A 251 10.31 30.89 -7.81
C ARG A 251 10.75 31.42 -9.17
N TRP A 252 10.96 30.51 -10.11
CA TRP A 252 11.32 30.86 -11.47
C TRP A 252 10.08 31.27 -12.26
N SER A 253 10.22 32.26 -13.14
CA SER A 253 9.13 32.63 -14.04
C SER A 253 8.89 31.53 -15.09
N GLU A 254 7.74 31.55 -15.75
CA GLU A 254 7.45 30.62 -16.86
C GLU A 254 8.51 30.74 -17.96
N ALA A 255 8.95 31.96 -18.28
CA ALA A 255 10.00 32.20 -19.27
C ALA A 255 11.37 31.66 -18.82
N GLU A 256 11.70 31.73 -17.53
CA GLU A 256 12.92 31.10 -16.97
C GLU A 256 12.85 29.56 -17.05
N LEU A 257 11.69 28.98 -16.75
CA LEU A 257 11.45 27.54 -16.83
C LEU A 257 11.48 27.03 -18.28
N GLU A 258 10.96 27.78 -19.25
CA GLU A 258 11.07 27.46 -20.68
C GLU A 258 12.54 27.45 -21.15
N ARG A 259 13.34 28.43 -20.69
CA ARG A 259 14.78 28.46 -20.97
C ARG A 259 15.51 27.26 -20.35
N LEU A 260 15.10 26.85 -19.16
CA LEU A 260 15.60 25.63 -18.50
C LEU A 260 15.24 24.38 -19.31
N ALA A 261 13.97 24.22 -19.70
CA ALA A 261 13.49 23.07 -20.45
C ALA A 261 14.15 22.93 -21.83
N ALA A 262 14.54 24.04 -22.46
CA ALA A 262 15.26 24.05 -23.72
C ALA A 262 16.76 23.71 -23.61
N HIS A 263 17.29 23.60 -22.38
CA HIS A 263 18.71 23.37 -22.17
C HIS A 263 19.07 21.89 -22.35
N ASP A 264 20.12 21.61 -23.13
CA ASP A 264 20.67 20.26 -23.32
C ASP A 264 21.55 19.85 -22.13
N ASP A 265 20.93 19.67 -20.95
CA ASP A 265 21.55 19.13 -19.75
C ASP A 265 20.61 18.09 -19.10
N PRO A 266 21.10 16.89 -18.75
CA PRO A 266 20.27 15.83 -18.16
C PRO A 266 19.61 16.21 -16.83
N ARG A 267 20.14 17.23 -16.14
CA ARG A 267 19.58 17.76 -14.89
C ARG A 267 18.45 18.76 -15.16
N ALA A 268 18.34 19.32 -16.35
CA ALA A 268 17.44 20.44 -16.66
C ALA A 268 15.96 20.03 -16.69
N TYR A 269 15.60 18.98 -17.43
CA TYR A 269 14.21 18.53 -17.54
C TYR A 269 13.63 18.07 -16.18
N PRO A 270 14.34 17.28 -15.34
CA PRO A 270 13.85 16.97 -14.00
C PRO A 270 13.66 18.21 -13.12
N ALA A 271 14.57 19.18 -13.18
CA ALA A 271 14.42 20.43 -12.44
C ALA A 271 13.21 21.23 -12.94
N TYR A 272 13.00 21.34 -14.25
CA TYR A 272 11.81 21.97 -14.84
C TYR A 272 10.51 21.33 -14.35
N MET A 273 10.45 20.00 -14.32
CA MET A 273 9.26 19.26 -13.91
C MET A 273 8.99 19.35 -12.40
N TRP A 274 10.03 19.34 -11.58
CA TRP A 274 9.91 19.04 -10.15
C TRP A 274 10.36 20.16 -9.20
N SER A 275 10.91 21.27 -9.69
CA SER A 275 11.44 22.33 -8.81
C SER A 275 10.39 23.10 -8.02
N GLY A 276 9.14 23.14 -8.52
CA GLY A 276 8.01 23.75 -7.82
C GLY A 276 8.24 25.20 -7.36
N GLU A 277 7.63 25.54 -6.22
CA GLU A 277 7.81 26.85 -5.56
C GLU A 277 9.19 27.00 -4.92
N GLU A 278 9.86 25.90 -4.65
CA GLU A 278 11.20 25.87 -4.05
C GLU A 278 12.27 26.37 -5.02
N GLY A 279 11.99 26.31 -6.33
CA GLY A 279 12.77 26.92 -7.41
C GLY A 279 13.93 26.07 -7.91
N ALA A 280 14.23 26.15 -9.21
CA ALA A 280 15.21 25.26 -9.86
C ALA A 280 16.63 25.43 -9.32
N ALA A 281 17.01 26.63 -8.89
CA ALA A 281 18.31 26.86 -8.27
C ALA A 281 18.51 26.06 -6.97
N SER A 282 17.46 25.97 -6.14
CA SER A 282 17.54 25.20 -4.90
C SER A 282 17.54 23.70 -5.18
N TYR A 283 16.72 23.28 -6.15
CA TYR A 283 16.70 21.90 -6.65
C TYR A 283 18.11 21.40 -7.00
N PHE A 284 18.88 22.18 -7.79
CA PHE A 284 20.24 21.80 -8.16
C PHE A 284 21.21 21.76 -6.98
N ALA A 285 21.09 22.74 -6.08
CA ALA A 285 22.07 22.94 -5.02
C ALA A 285 21.88 22.00 -3.82
N VAL A 286 20.64 21.68 -3.45
CA VAL A 286 20.34 20.87 -2.24
C VAL A 286 19.65 19.54 -2.53
N GLY A 287 19.13 19.31 -3.74
CA GLY A 287 18.35 18.11 -4.04
C GLY A 287 19.09 16.80 -3.78
N HIS A 288 20.36 16.72 -4.20
CA HIS A 288 21.23 15.57 -3.94
C HIS A 288 21.56 15.41 -2.46
N LEU A 289 21.78 16.51 -1.73
CA LEU A 289 22.06 16.48 -0.29
C LEU A 289 20.86 15.97 0.52
N LEU A 290 19.64 16.38 0.13
CA LEU A 290 18.41 15.87 0.73
C LEU A 290 18.23 14.37 0.45
N PHE A 291 18.57 13.91 -0.75
CA PHE A 291 18.52 12.49 -1.08
C PHE A 291 19.53 11.66 -0.28
N ASP A 292 20.75 12.18 -0.10
CA ASP A 292 21.78 11.55 0.73
C ASP A 292 21.34 11.48 2.20
N GLU A 293 20.72 12.55 2.72
CA GLU A 293 20.20 12.59 4.08
C GLU A 293 19.06 11.58 4.29
N TRP A 294 18.18 11.42 3.29
CA TRP A 294 17.16 10.37 3.30
C TRP A 294 17.80 8.98 3.36
N ARG A 295 18.86 8.70 2.59
CA ARG A 295 19.50 7.37 2.55
C ARG A 295 20.47 7.09 3.70
N ARG A 296 20.83 8.09 4.50
CA ARG A 296 21.83 8.00 5.57
C ARG A 296 21.44 6.95 6.62
N GLU A 297 22.35 6.04 6.97
CA GLU A 297 22.05 4.94 7.91
C GLU A 297 21.65 5.45 9.30
N GLY A 298 22.32 6.50 9.80
CA GLY A 298 21.98 7.11 11.09
C GLY A 298 20.54 7.64 11.15
N THR A 299 20.08 8.32 10.09
CA THR A 299 18.70 8.86 10.05
C THR A 299 17.67 7.74 9.95
N ARG A 300 18.00 6.63 9.29
CA ARG A 300 17.12 5.44 9.25
C ARG A 300 16.92 4.81 10.63
N THR A 301 17.91 4.90 11.50
CA THR A 301 17.76 4.41 12.89
C THR A 301 17.01 5.37 13.80
N SER A 302 17.16 6.68 13.60
CA SER A 302 16.53 7.72 14.43
C SER A 302 15.08 8.03 14.03
N HIS A 303 14.78 7.94 12.74
CA HIS A 303 13.47 8.28 12.16
C HIS A 303 12.94 7.16 11.25
N PRO A 304 12.75 5.93 11.78
CA PRO A 304 12.41 4.78 10.96
C PRO A 304 11.05 4.93 10.25
N ARG A 305 10.06 5.58 10.88
CA ARG A 305 8.75 5.82 10.26
C ARG A 305 8.81 7.00 9.29
N GLY A 306 9.56 8.04 9.64
CA GLY A 306 9.85 9.16 8.74
C GLY A 306 10.41 8.71 7.39
N GLN A 307 11.30 7.73 7.39
CA GLN A 307 11.84 7.12 6.18
C GLN A 307 10.77 6.48 5.29
N LEU A 308 9.85 5.71 5.88
CA LEU A 308 8.72 5.10 5.18
C LEU A 308 7.73 6.15 4.68
N LEU A 309 7.56 7.24 5.43
CA LEU A 309 6.69 8.35 5.05
C LEU A 309 7.22 9.10 3.83
N VAL A 310 8.53 9.38 3.79
CA VAL A 310 9.19 9.97 2.60
C VAL A 310 9.14 9.00 1.44
N ARG A 311 9.36 7.69 1.68
CA ARG A 311 9.21 6.65 0.65
C ARG A 311 7.80 6.63 0.06
N ALA A 312 6.78 6.69 0.90
CA ALA A 312 5.38 6.74 0.48
C ALA A 312 5.12 7.95 -0.42
N ALA A 313 5.55 9.14 -0.02
CA ALA A 313 5.37 10.35 -0.82
C ALA A 313 6.12 10.31 -2.17
N VAL A 314 7.32 9.72 -2.21
CA VAL A 314 8.06 9.50 -3.46
C VAL A 314 7.33 8.52 -4.37
N ASP A 315 6.80 7.43 -3.81
CA ASP A 315 6.08 6.43 -4.58
C ASP A 315 4.72 6.93 -5.07
N LEU A 316 4.05 7.82 -4.33
CA LEU A 316 2.89 8.55 -4.84
C LEU A 316 3.22 9.28 -6.14
N ALA A 317 4.36 9.96 -6.20
CA ALA A 317 4.81 10.64 -7.40
C ALA A 317 5.19 9.67 -8.54
N ARG A 318 5.80 8.52 -8.20
CA ARG A 318 6.04 7.42 -9.17
C ARG A 318 4.74 6.81 -9.70
N CYS A 319 3.64 6.92 -8.95
CA CYS A 319 2.30 6.53 -9.37
C CYS A 319 1.58 7.61 -10.20
N GLY A 320 2.26 8.69 -10.60
CA GLY A 320 1.67 9.76 -11.42
C GLY A 320 1.03 10.90 -10.62
N VAL A 321 1.15 10.90 -9.29
CA VAL A 321 0.62 12.00 -8.46
C VAL A 321 1.63 13.15 -8.41
N THR A 322 1.37 14.22 -9.15
CA THR A 322 2.30 15.38 -9.23
C THR A 322 2.09 16.41 -8.12
N GLY A 323 0.90 16.45 -7.52
CA GLY A 323 0.53 17.39 -6.47
C GLY A 323 0.72 16.87 -5.05
N ALA A 324 0.43 17.72 -4.08
CA ALA A 324 0.33 17.34 -2.68
C ALA A 324 -0.96 16.57 -2.39
N VAL A 325 -0.89 15.60 -1.50
CA VAL A 325 -2.04 14.79 -1.08
C VAL A 325 -2.42 15.06 0.37
N PRO A 326 -3.69 14.85 0.77
CA PRO A 326 -4.09 14.93 2.17
C PRO A 326 -3.23 14.03 3.07
N VAL A 327 -2.87 14.52 4.26
CA VAL A 327 -2.03 13.80 5.23
C VAL A 327 -2.60 12.42 5.60
N GLU A 328 -3.92 12.26 5.61
CA GLU A 328 -4.58 10.98 5.88
C GLU A 328 -4.32 9.95 4.78
N LEU A 329 -4.35 10.37 3.52
CA LEU A 329 -4.01 9.49 2.39
C LEU A 329 -2.53 9.10 2.47
N LEU A 330 -1.65 10.06 2.76
CA LEU A 330 -0.23 9.79 2.92
C LEU A 330 0.04 8.78 4.05
N ARG A 331 -0.70 8.85 5.17
CA ARG A 331 -0.64 7.88 6.26
C ARG A 331 -1.03 6.48 5.81
N ARG A 332 -2.20 6.33 5.17
CA ARG A 332 -2.68 5.04 4.66
C ARG A 332 -1.72 4.42 3.65
N VAL A 333 -1.05 5.24 2.84
CA VAL A 333 -0.03 4.80 1.89
C VAL A 333 1.25 4.37 2.61
N GLN A 334 1.70 5.12 3.62
CA GLN A 334 2.85 4.74 4.45
C GLN A 334 2.65 3.38 5.13
N GLU A 335 1.44 3.09 5.61
CA GLU A 335 1.10 1.80 6.24
C GLU A 335 1.28 0.60 5.29
N GLN A 336 1.24 0.80 3.96
CA GLN A 336 1.52 -0.27 2.98
C GLN A 336 2.99 -0.73 2.99
N TYR A 337 3.90 0.04 3.57
CA TYR A 337 5.32 -0.29 3.68
C TYR A 337 5.69 -0.91 5.04
N GLY A 338 4.71 -1.04 5.95
CA GLY A 338 4.89 -1.58 7.29
C GLY A 338 4.46 -0.60 8.38
N ASP A 339 4.13 -1.16 9.55
CA ASP A 339 3.83 -0.39 10.75
C ASP A 339 5.11 -0.23 11.57
N GLU A 340 5.33 0.98 12.09
CA GLU A 340 6.52 1.32 12.86
C GLU A 340 6.11 2.05 14.14
N GLU A 341 6.10 1.30 15.23
CA GLU A 341 5.64 1.79 16.54
C GLU A 341 6.70 2.61 17.29
N ARG A 342 7.99 2.55 16.88
CA ARG A 342 9.08 3.27 17.57
C ARG A 342 9.02 4.78 17.40
N GLU A 343 8.29 5.27 16.40
CA GLU A 343 8.15 6.68 16.07
C GLU A 343 6.68 6.99 15.76
N SER A 344 6.13 8.04 16.39
CA SER A 344 4.76 8.46 16.09
C SER A 344 4.64 9.02 14.67
N PHE A 345 3.43 9.02 14.11
CA PHE A 345 3.23 9.61 12.78
C PHE A 345 3.53 11.12 12.80
N GLU A 346 3.18 11.81 13.88
CA GLU A 346 3.39 13.24 14.06
C GLU A 346 4.88 13.58 14.16
N ASP A 347 5.68 12.79 14.88
CA ASP A 347 7.14 12.99 14.97
C ASP A 347 7.81 12.71 13.62
N ALA A 348 7.39 11.65 12.93
CA ALA A 348 7.86 11.30 11.59
C ALA A 348 7.58 12.42 10.57
N LEU A 349 6.36 12.97 10.60
CA LEU A 349 5.96 14.10 9.74
C LEU A 349 6.73 15.37 10.11
N ALA A 350 6.89 15.67 11.40
CA ALA A 350 7.64 16.83 11.86
C ALA A 350 9.11 16.77 11.39
N TRP A 351 9.75 15.60 11.50
CA TRP A 351 11.09 15.39 10.96
C TRP A 351 11.13 15.57 9.44
N ALA A 352 10.24 14.89 8.71
CA ALA A 352 10.25 14.90 7.25
C ALA A 352 9.99 16.30 6.65
N THR A 353 9.28 17.16 7.39
CA THR A 353 8.93 18.54 6.98
C THR A 353 9.87 19.60 7.55
N THR A 354 10.81 19.22 8.41
CA THR A 354 11.81 20.12 8.97
C THR A 354 12.68 20.69 7.85
N SER A 355 12.79 22.02 7.78
CA SER A 355 13.61 22.70 6.78
C SER A 355 15.08 22.30 6.93
N MET A 356 15.59 21.55 5.97
CA MET A 356 16.98 21.16 5.86
C MET A 356 17.70 22.12 4.92
N PHE A 357 18.95 22.43 5.27
CA PHE A 357 19.79 23.39 4.55
C PHE A 357 19.14 24.78 4.37
N GLY A 358 18.10 25.14 5.13
CA GLY A 358 17.38 26.42 4.98
C GLY A 358 16.58 26.56 3.68
N VAL A 359 16.23 25.43 3.04
CA VAL A 359 15.46 25.40 1.79
C VAL A 359 14.12 24.71 2.02
N ALA A 360 14.14 23.40 2.28
CA ALA A 360 12.95 22.56 2.31
C ALA A 360 13.19 21.32 3.17
N GLY A 361 12.11 20.70 3.64
CA GLY A 361 12.15 19.34 4.15
C GLY A 361 12.19 18.30 3.03
N LEU A 362 12.23 17.02 3.42
CA LEU A 362 12.04 15.90 2.49
C LEU A 362 10.60 15.86 1.98
N LEU A 363 9.66 16.33 2.80
CA LEU A 363 8.29 16.62 2.42
C LEU A 363 8.03 18.12 2.44
N VAL A 364 7.25 18.59 1.48
CA VAL A 364 6.87 19.98 1.32
C VAL A 364 5.35 20.12 1.30
N ALA A 365 4.85 21.20 1.88
CA ALA A 365 3.43 21.48 1.96
C ALA A 365 2.86 21.81 0.57
N GLY A 366 1.61 21.41 0.33
CA GLY A 366 0.82 21.87 -0.82
C GLY A 366 0.18 23.22 -0.59
N GLU A 367 -0.60 23.68 -1.59
CA GLU A 367 -1.40 24.91 -1.49
C GLU A 367 -2.54 24.78 -0.46
N GLU A 368 -3.07 23.57 -0.30
CA GLU A 368 -4.12 23.25 0.67
C GLU A 368 -3.52 22.89 2.03
N THR A 369 -4.24 23.25 3.10
CA THR A 369 -3.85 22.90 4.48
C THR A 369 -3.78 21.39 4.67
N ASP A 370 -2.78 20.91 5.42
CA ASP A 370 -2.55 19.49 5.71
C ASP A 370 -2.36 18.60 4.48
N THR A 371 -1.87 19.19 3.38
CA THR A 371 -1.44 18.43 2.20
C THR A 371 0.08 18.41 2.06
N TRP A 372 0.62 17.28 1.66
CA TRP A 372 2.07 17.05 1.57
C TRP A 372 2.44 16.32 0.29
N ARG A 373 3.61 16.65 -0.27
CA ARG A 373 4.29 15.92 -1.36
C ARG A 373 5.76 15.73 -1.05
N ALA A 374 6.41 14.80 -1.75
CA ALA A 374 7.86 14.70 -1.71
C ALA A 374 8.53 15.93 -2.33
N TYR A 375 9.68 16.31 -1.80
CA TYR A 375 10.54 17.29 -2.45
C TYR A 375 10.96 16.76 -3.83
N GLY A 376 10.81 17.58 -4.85
CA GLY A 376 10.86 17.13 -6.25
C GLY A 376 12.17 16.45 -6.66
N ALA A 377 13.30 16.85 -6.08
CA ALA A 377 14.58 16.22 -6.38
C ALA A 377 14.66 14.76 -5.90
N LEU A 378 13.96 14.41 -4.82
CA LEU A 378 13.87 13.04 -4.33
C LEU A 378 13.13 12.16 -5.35
N VAL A 379 12.06 12.68 -5.93
CA VAL A 379 11.27 11.98 -6.95
C VAL A 379 12.10 11.75 -8.22
N ALA A 380 12.77 12.80 -8.70
CA ALA A 380 13.61 12.69 -9.88
C ALA A 380 14.78 11.72 -9.72
N GLU A 381 15.41 11.69 -8.54
CA GLU A 381 16.45 10.71 -8.23
C GLU A 381 15.87 9.30 -8.13
N ALA A 382 14.73 9.14 -7.47
CA ALA A 382 14.02 7.87 -7.34
C ALA A 382 13.59 7.28 -8.70
N LEU A 383 13.19 8.13 -9.66
CA LEU A 383 12.85 7.70 -11.02
C LEU A 383 14.07 7.26 -11.84
N ARG A 384 15.27 7.76 -11.51
CA ARG A 384 16.54 7.37 -12.15
C ARG A 384 17.21 6.17 -11.48
N SER A 385 16.96 5.99 -10.18
CA SER A 385 17.57 4.94 -9.37
C SER A 385 16.84 3.60 -9.57
N GLU A 386 17.58 2.55 -9.90
CA GLU A 386 17.05 1.18 -9.93
C GLU A 386 17.02 0.51 -8.54
N ASP A 387 17.55 1.18 -7.51
CA ASP A 387 17.72 0.62 -6.15
C ASP A 387 16.41 0.56 -5.35
N LEU A 388 15.38 1.27 -5.79
CA LEU A 388 14.12 1.36 -5.05
C LEU A 388 13.23 0.18 -5.38
N ASP A 389 12.75 -0.50 -4.33
CA ASP A 389 11.77 -1.58 -4.45
C ASP A 389 10.54 -1.18 -5.28
N THR A 390 9.82 -2.17 -5.79
CA THR A 390 8.55 -1.94 -6.49
C THR A 390 7.51 -1.34 -5.56
N VAL A 391 6.68 -0.44 -6.10
CA VAL A 391 5.55 0.12 -5.36
C VAL A 391 4.59 -1.02 -4.95
N PRO A 392 4.19 -1.14 -3.67
CA PRO A 392 3.24 -2.15 -3.22
C PRO A 392 1.87 -2.03 -3.92
N ASP A 393 1.24 -3.17 -4.19
CA ASP A 393 -0.04 -3.24 -4.91
C ASP A 393 -1.14 -2.39 -4.24
N GLY A 394 -1.18 -2.41 -2.91
CA GLY A 394 -2.14 -1.65 -2.12
C GLY A 394 -2.08 -0.13 -2.35
N VAL A 395 -0.91 0.41 -2.72
CA VAL A 395 -0.77 1.86 -2.99
C VAL A 395 -1.54 2.25 -4.24
N TRP A 396 -1.51 1.44 -5.29
CA TRP A 396 -2.28 1.68 -6.52
C TRP A 396 -3.78 1.70 -6.23
N TRP A 397 -4.25 0.76 -5.38
CA TRP A 397 -5.65 0.67 -4.99
C TRP A 397 -6.10 1.86 -4.16
N LEU A 398 -5.31 2.24 -3.14
CA LEU A 398 -5.59 3.42 -2.33
C LEU A 398 -5.68 4.70 -3.18
N LEU A 399 -4.83 4.83 -4.19
CA LEU A 399 -4.84 5.99 -5.09
C LEU A 399 -6.07 6.01 -6.00
N LEU A 400 -6.38 4.89 -6.64
CA LEU A 400 -7.54 4.81 -7.52
C LEU A 400 -8.84 5.01 -6.74
N ASP A 401 -8.95 4.45 -5.54
CA ASP A 401 -10.10 4.65 -4.66
C ASP A 401 -10.19 6.13 -4.22
N ALA A 402 -9.06 6.77 -3.84
CA ALA A 402 -9.04 8.20 -3.48
C ALA A 402 -9.47 9.13 -4.63
N THR A 403 -9.20 8.75 -5.89
CA THR A 403 -9.69 9.52 -7.06
C THR A 403 -11.22 9.47 -7.20
N GLU A 404 -11.86 8.38 -6.75
CA GLU A 404 -13.33 8.24 -6.74
C GLU A 404 -13.96 9.03 -5.59
N ASP A 405 -13.26 9.12 -4.46
CA ASP A 405 -13.62 9.93 -3.30
C ASP A 405 -13.43 11.45 -3.51
N GLY A 406 -12.97 11.87 -4.70
CA GLY A 406 -12.85 13.27 -5.09
C GLY A 406 -11.54 13.95 -4.67
N ALA A 407 -10.50 13.18 -4.31
CA ALA A 407 -9.17 13.76 -4.12
C ALA A 407 -8.67 14.42 -5.43
N PRO A 408 -7.90 15.53 -5.35
CA PRO A 408 -7.39 16.26 -6.52
C PRO A 408 -6.23 15.51 -7.19
N ILE A 409 -6.46 14.26 -7.58
CA ILE A 409 -5.50 13.34 -8.19
C ILE A 409 -6.00 13.00 -9.59
N ASP A 410 -5.11 13.09 -10.58
CA ASP A 410 -5.44 12.71 -11.95
C ASP A 410 -5.52 11.18 -12.08
N ARG A 411 -6.76 10.65 -12.11
CA ARG A 411 -7.01 9.21 -12.27
C ARG A 411 -6.38 8.65 -13.53
N ALA A 412 -6.35 9.39 -14.64
CA ALA A 412 -5.80 8.89 -15.90
C ALA A 412 -4.29 8.69 -15.77
N ALA A 413 -3.58 9.64 -15.16
CA ALA A 413 -2.16 9.53 -14.88
C ALA A 413 -1.84 8.32 -13.98
N VAL A 414 -2.66 8.08 -12.94
CA VAL A 414 -2.48 6.92 -12.06
C VAL A 414 -2.70 5.60 -12.80
N LEU A 415 -3.75 5.51 -13.64
CA LEU A 415 -4.01 4.31 -14.45
C LEU A 415 -2.88 4.05 -15.46
N ASP A 416 -2.36 5.09 -16.11
CA ASP A 416 -1.24 4.95 -17.06
C ASP A 416 0.05 4.49 -16.35
N ALA A 417 0.36 5.08 -15.19
CA ALA A 417 1.49 4.65 -14.38
C ALA A 417 1.33 3.21 -13.89
N ALA A 418 0.12 2.82 -13.43
CA ALA A 418 -0.18 1.48 -12.98
C ALA A 418 -0.03 0.45 -14.11
N ARG A 419 -0.56 0.75 -15.31
CA ARG A 419 -0.39 -0.11 -16.50
C ARG A 419 1.08 -0.34 -16.79
N ALA A 420 1.90 0.72 -16.82
CA ALA A 420 3.32 0.62 -17.09
C ALA A 420 4.06 -0.20 -16.01
N ALA A 421 3.78 0.06 -14.74
CA ALA A 421 4.44 -0.61 -13.62
C ALA A 421 4.06 -2.09 -13.51
N LEU A 422 2.79 -2.43 -13.77
CA LEU A 422 2.23 -3.77 -13.56
C LEU A 422 2.23 -4.63 -14.84
N HIS A 423 2.55 -4.06 -16.01
CA HIS A 423 2.50 -4.75 -17.30
C HIS A 423 3.17 -6.13 -17.30
N ARG A 424 4.38 -6.25 -16.77
CA ARG A 424 5.11 -7.53 -16.72
C ARG A 424 4.40 -8.58 -15.86
N ARG A 425 3.68 -8.18 -14.81
CA ARG A 425 2.92 -9.09 -13.95
C ARG A 425 1.60 -9.49 -14.59
N PHE A 426 0.97 -8.59 -15.34
CA PHE A 426 -0.15 -8.97 -16.21
C PHE A 426 0.30 -9.99 -17.25
N GLU A 427 1.41 -9.78 -17.96
CA GLU A 427 1.93 -10.77 -18.91
C GLU A 427 2.29 -12.12 -18.25
N ALA A 428 2.69 -12.10 -16.97
CA ALA A 428 2.99 -13.30 -16.20
C ALA A 428 1.74 -14.06 -15.70
N GLY A 429 0.52 -13.52 -15.88
CA GLY A 429 -0.71 -14.17 -15.46
C GLY A 429 -1.04 -14.03 -13.97
N ASP A 430 -0.65 -12.91 -13.33
CA ASP A 430 -1.01 -12.63 -11.94
C ASP A 430 -2.52 -12.40 -11.79
N ALA A 431 -3.24 -13.46 -11.42
CA ALA A 431 -4.69 -13.53 -11.49
C ALA A 431 -5.39 -12.59 -10.51
N GLU A 432 -4.85 -12.44 -9.29
CA GLU A 432 -5.39 -11.51 -8.27
C GLU A 432 -5.20 -10.06 -8.71
N LEU A 433 -4.01 -9.72 -9.22
CA LEU A 433 -3.71 -8.38 -9.68
C LEU A 433 -4.57 -7.98 -10.89
N MET A 434 -4.72 -8.88 -11.86
CA MET A 434 -5.59 -8.66 -13.02
C MET A 434 -7.03 -8.42 -12.60
N PHE A 435 -7.56 -9.24 -11.69
CA PHE A 435 -8.93 -9.10 -11.19
C PHE A 435 -9.12 -7.76 -10.46
N ALA A 436 -8.20 -7.41 -9.54
CA ALA A 436 -8.26 -6.16 -8.80
C ALA A 436 -8.13 -4.92 -9.69
N PHE A 437 -7.33 -4.99 -10.77
CA PHE A 437 -7.22 -3.91 -11.74
C PHE A 437 -8.46 -3.83 -12.65
N ALA A 438 -9.02 -4.98 -13.05
CA ALA A 438 -10.23 -5.05 -13.87
C ALA A 438 -11.39 -4.27 -13.25
N ASP A 439 -11.59 -4.38 -11.93
CA ASP A 439 -12.66 -3.66 -11.21
C ASP A 439 -12.55 -2.13 -11.28
N ARG A 440 -11.37 -1.59 -11.64
CA ARG A 440 -11.09 -0.14 -11.64
C ARG A 440 -11.03 0.47 -13.04
N VAL A 441 -11.13 -0.36 -14.07
CA VAL A 441 -11.16 0.04 -15.48
C VAL A 441 -12.49 -0.36 -16.12
N GLY A 442 -12.81 0.26 -17.26
CA GLY A 442 -14.03 -0.01 -18.00
C GLY A 442 -13.76 -0.49 -19.44
N GLY A 443 -14.83 -0.84 -20.16
CA GLY A 443 -14.76 -1.17 -21.58
C GLY A 443 -14.00 -2.46 -21.89
N GLU A 444 -13.30 -2.47 -23.02
CA GLU A 444 -12.58 -3.64 -23.54
C GLU A 444 -11.41 -4.08 -22.64
N GLU A 445 -10.77 -3.13 -21.95
CA GLU A 445 -9.68 -3.42 -21.03
C GLU A 445 -10.16 -4.25 -19.84
N HIS A 446 -11.31 -3.87 -19.25
CA HIS A 446 -11.95 -4.64 -18.19
C HIS A 446 -12.21 -6.09 -18.61
N GLU A 447 -12.79 -6.30 -19.79
CA GLU A 447 -13.08 -7.64 -20.30
C GLU A 447 -11.81 -8.46 -20.52
N THR A 448 -10.76 -7.83 -21.06
CA THR A 448 -9.47 -8.49 -21.33
C THR A 448 -8.82 -8.97 -20.03
N LEU A 449 -8.79 -8.11 -19.01
CA LEU A 449 -8.20 -8.43 -17.71
C LEU A 449 -9.04 -9.45 -16.94
N LEU A 450 -10.37 -9.30 -16.95
CA LEU A 450 -11.27 -10.22 -16.28
C LEU A 450 -11.15 -11.63 -16.86
N ARG A 451 -11.12 -11.74 -18.19
CA ARG A 451 -10.87 -12.99 -18.89
C ARG A 451 -9.47 -13.54 -18.56
N GLY A 452 -8.44 -12.69 -18.57
CA GLY A 452 -7.07 -13.09 -18.22
C GLY A 452 -6.99 -13.67 -16.80
N ALA A 453 -7.62 -13.03 -15.83
CA ALA A 453 -7.71 -13.51 -14.45
C ALA A 453 -8.46 -14.85 -14.34
N ALA A 454 -9.58 -14.99 -15.07
CA ALA A 454 -10.33 -16.24 -15.14
C ALA A 454 -9.52 -17.38 -15.77
N ASP A 455 -8.79 -17.10 -16.86
CA ASP A 455 -7.89 -18.04 -17.54
C ASP A 455 -6.71 -18.45 -16.64
N ALA A 456 -6.25 -17.56 -15.77
CA ALA A 456 -5.23 -17.82 -14.75
C ALA A 456 -5.78 -18.53 -13.49
N GLY A 457 -7.08 -18.84 -13.43
CA GLY A 457 -7.69 -19.66 -12.38
C GLY A 457 -8.29 -18.90 -11.19
N HIS A 458 -8.46 -17.58 -11.30
CA HIS A 458 -9.10 -16.80 -10.23
C HIS A 458 -10.62 -17.06 -10.19
N ALA A 459 -11.13 -17.60 -9.08
CA ALA A 459 -12.49 -18.12 -8.97
C ALA A 459 -13.59 -17.06 -9.22
N ARG A 460 -13.49 -15.87 -8.59
CA ARG A 460 -14.51 -14.80 -8.77
C ARG A 460 -14.49 -14.25 -10.21
N ALA A 461 -13.32 -13.90 -10.72
CA ALA A 461 -13.12 -13.58 -12.13
C ALA A 461 -13.75 -14.61 -13.09
N ALA A 462 -13.59 -15.92 -12.83
CA ALA A 462 -14.19 -16.98 -13.63
C ALA A 462 -15.72 -16.99 -13.54
N GLU A 463 -16.30 -16.69 -12.38
CA GLU A 463 -17.76 -16.52 -12.22
C GLU A 463 -18.27 -15.31 -13.01
N ASP A 464 -17.63 -14.16 -12.85
CA ASP A 464 -18.03 -12.91 -13.50
C ASP A 464 -17.90 -13.00 -15.02
N TRP A 465 -16.81 -13.62 -15.50
CA TRP A 465 -16.62 -13.88 -16.92
C TRP A 465 -17.63 -14.88 -17.46
N ALA A 466 -17.92 -15.96 -16.72
CA ALA A 466 -18.95 -16.92 -17.10
C ALA A 466 -20.34 -16.29 -17.18
N ALA A 467 -20.69 -15.37 -16.27
CA ALA A 467 -21.95 -14.65 -16.32
C ALA A 467 -22.09 -13.86 -17.64
N ARG A 468 -21.03 -13.17 -18.08
CA ARG A 468 -21.02 -12.47 -19.38
C ARG A 468 -21.13 -13.42 -20.58
N LEU A 469 -20.48 -14.58 -20.52
CA LEU A 469 -20.60 -15.61 -21.55
C LEU A 469 -22.03 -16.16 -21.64
N LEU A 470 -22.72 -16.32 -20.50
CA LEU A 470 -24.14 -16.71 -20.49
C LEU A 470 -25.03 -15.64 -21.11
N ASP A 471 -24.80 -14.35 -20.83
CA ASP A 471 -25.56 -13.25 -21.42
C ASP A 471 -25.39 -13.17 -22.94
N THR A 472 -24.21 -13.53 -23.45
CA THR A 472 -23.93 -13.61 -24.89
C THR A 472 -24.35 -14.93 -25.54
N GLY A 473 -24.79 -15.90 -24.74
CA GLY A 473 -25.28 -17.21 -25.19
C GLY A 473 -24.19 -18.29 -25.38
N ASP A 474 -22.94 -18.02 -25.01
CA ASP A 474 -21.86 -19.02 -25.02
C ASP A 474 -21.85 -19.85 -23.72
N GLU A 475 -22.91 -20.63 -23.55
CA GLU A 475 -23.12 -21.48 -22.37
C GLU A 475 -22.03 -22.55 -22.20
N MET A 476 -21.47 -23.06 -23.30
CA MET A 476 -20.46 -24.12 -23.25
C MET A 476 -19.14 -23.61 -22.68
N THR A 477 -18.69 -22.43 -23.14
CA THR A 477 -17.48 -21.81 -22.59
C THR A 477 -17.73 -21.34 -21.15
N ALA A 478 -18.91 -20.81 -20.84
CA ALA A 478 -19.28 -20.43 -19.47
C ALA A 478 -19.19 -21.60 -18.50
N LEU A 479 -19.71 -22.77 -18.89
CA LEU A 479 -19.65 -23.99 -18.08
C LEU A 479 -18.21 -24.40 -17.75
N ARG A 480 -17.26 -24.23 -18.67
CA ARG A 480 -15.84 -24.53 -18.41
C ARG A 480 -15.29 -23.71 -17.25
N TYR A 481 -15.54 -22.39 -17.25
CA TYR A 481 -15.09 -21.51 -16.19
C TYR A 481 -15.81 -21.76 -14.87
N LEU A 482 -17.13 -21.99 -14.90
CA LEU A 482 -17.90 -22.31 -13.70
C LEU A 482 -17.49 -23.64 -13.08
N HIS A 483 -17.13 -24.65 -13.88
CA HIS A 483 -16.60 -25.91 -13.37
C HIS A 483 -15.27 -25.70 -12.64
N ALA A 484 -14.34 -24.96 -13.24
CA ALA A 484 -13.05 -24.66 -12.60
C ALA A 484 -13.24 -23.90 -11.27
N ALA A 485 -14.11 -22.89 -11.24
CA ALA A 485 -14.43 -22.15 -10.02
C ALA A 485 -15.14 -23.02 -8.96
N ALA A 486 -16.01 -23.94 -9.36
CA ALA A 486 -16.66 -24.88 -8.45
C ALA A 486 -15.66 -25.87 -7.83
N GLU A 487 -14.73 -26.38 -8.63
CA GLU A 487 -13.65 -27.27 -8.18
C GLU A 487 -12.68 -26.57 -7.21
N SER A 488 -12.48 -25.25 -7.36
CA SER A 488 -11.75 -24.43 -6.38
C SER A 488 -12.55 -24.07 -5.13
N GLY A 489 -13.77 -24.57 -4.98
CA GLY A 489 -14.60 -24.40 -3.78
C GLY A 489 -15.65 -23.29 -3.84
N SER A 490 -15.89 -22.67 -5.01
CA SER A 490 -16.97 -21.70 -5.15
C SER A 490 -18.34 -22.36 -5.07
N VAL A 491 -19.08 -22.01 -4.02
CA VAL A 491 -20.48 -22.44 -3.82
C VAL A 491 -21.40 -21.84 -4.89
N THR A 492 -21.15 -20.58 -5.28
CA THR A 492 -21.94 -19.89 -6.31
C THR A 492 -21.76 -20.58 -7.66
N ALA A 493 -20.52 -20.87 -8.05
CA ALA A 493 -20.22 -21.57 -9.29
C ALA A 493 -20.81 -22.98 -9.30
N ALA A 494 -20.66 -23.75 -8.21
CA ALA A 494 -21.24 -25.09 -8.09
C ALA A 494 -22.77 -25.08 -8.25
N ARG A 495 -23.45 -24.08 -7.67
CA ARG A 495 -24.89 -23.88 -7.81
C ARG A 495 -25.28 -23.57 -9.27
N GLU A 496 -24.55 -22.69 -9.95
CA GLU A 496 -24.80 -22.35 -11.34
C GLU A 496 -24.57 -23.53 -12.29
N VAL A 497 -23.47 -24.29 -12.09
CA VAL A 497 -23.22 -25.56 -12.81
C VAL A 497 -24.40 -26.52 -12.65
N GLY A 498 -24.90 -26.70 -11.42
CA GLY A 498 -26.06 -27.55 -11.15
C GLY A 498 -27.33 -27.07 -11.87
N ARG A 499 -27.56 -25.76 -11.90
CA ARG A 499 -28.70 -25.15 -12.62
C ARG A 499 -28.62 -25.41 -14.14
N LEU A 500 -27.45 -25.23 -14.74
CA LEU A 500 -27.24 -25.42 -16.17
C LEU A 500 -27.36 -26.90 -16.57
N HIS A 501 -26.75 -27.83 -15.81
CA HIS A 501 -26.91 -29.28 -16.06
C HIS A 501 -28.35 -29.73 -15.95
N ARG A 502 -29.10 -29.18 -14.99
CA ARG A 502 -30.53 -29.43 -14.86
C ARG A 502 -31.30 -28.97 -16.12
N ALA A 503 -31.04 -27.77 -16.61
CA ALA A 503 -31.68 -27.25 -17.81
C ALA A 503 -31.33 -28.09 -19.07
N HIS A 504 -30.08 -28.54 -19.19
CA HIS A 504 -29.66 -29.46 -20.23
C HIS A 504 -30.35 -30.82 -20.14
N ALA A 505 -30.44 -31.39 -18.93
CA ALA A 505 -31.16 -32.64 -18.70
C ALA A 505 -32.63 -32.50 -19.11
N GLU A 506 -33.29 -31.41 -18.72
CA GLU A 506 -34.67 -31.13 -19.13
C GLU A 506 -34.82 -31.08 -20.66
N ARG A 507 -33.93 -30.35 -21.34
CA ARG A 507 -33.95 -30.21 -22.80
C ARG A 507 -33.87 -31.57 -23.50
N TRP A 508 -32.90 -32.40 -23.12
CA TRP A 508 -32.69 -33.69 -23.77
C TRP A 508 -33.74 -34.74 -23.39
N LEU A 509 -34.18 -34.75 -22.14
CA LEU A 509 -35.29 -35.60 -21.71
C LEU A 509 -36.57 -35.25 -22.45
N ARG A 510 -36.83 -33.95 -22.70
CA ARG A 510 -37.98 -33.51 -23.50
C ARG A 510 -37.92 -34.03 -24.93
N VAL A 511 -36.78 -33.95 -25.61
CA VAL A 511 -36.62 -34.50 -26.97
C VAL A 511 -36.89 -36.02 -27.01
N ALA A 512 -36.34 -36.77 -26.06
CA ALA A 512 -36.56 -38.22 -25.99
C ALA A 512 -38.03 -38.57 -25.65
N ALA A 513 -38.64 -37.85 -24.70
CA ALA A 513 -40.04 -38.01 -24.32
C ALA A 513 -41.00 -37.67 -25.47
N GLU A 514 -40.71 -36.62 -26.25
CA GLU A 514 -41.47 -36.25 -27.45
C GLU A 514 -41.37 -37.31 -28.55
N SER A 515 -40.26 -38.05 -28.59
CA SER A 515 -40.05 -39.18 -29.51
C SER A 515 -40.77 -40.46 -29.07
N GLY A 516 -41.49 -40.44 -27.94
CA GLY A 516 -42.27 -41.56 -27.43
C GLY A 516 -41.52 -42.45 -26.41
N ASP A 517 -40.35 -42.05 -25.93
CA ASP A 517 -39.66 -42.77 -24.86
C ASP A 517 -40.37 -42.54 -23.52
N GLY A 518 -41.09 -43.57 -23.04
CA GLY A 518 -41.84 -43.50 -21.79
C GLY A 518 -40.95 -43.36 -20.54
N ARG A 519 -39.72 -43.87 -20.56
CA ARG A 519 -38.77 -43.71 -19.46
C ARG A 519 -38.27 -42.27 -19.40
N ALA A 520 -37.94 -41.67 -20.55
CA ALA A 520 -37.55 -40.27 -20.62
C ALA A 520 -38.68 -39.33 -20.18
N ALA A 521 -39.93 -39.63 -20.56
CA ALA A 521 -41.11 -38.89 -20.11
C ALA A 521 -41.31 -38.98 -18.58
N HIS A 522 -41.05 -40.14 -17.98
CA HIS A 522 -41.06 -40.30 -16.53
C HIS A 522 -39.95 -39.49 -15.84
N GLU A 523 -38.70 -39.57 -16.31
CA GLU A 523 -37.60 -38.79 -15.72
C GLU A 523 -37.78 -37.27 -15.91
N LEU A 524 -38.32 -36.82 -17.04
CA LEU A 524 -38.70 -35.42 -17.25
C LEU A 524 -39.78 -34.98 -16.25
N GLY A 525 -40.80 -35.81 -16.03
CA GLY A 525 -41.85 -35.52 -15.05
C GLY A 525 -41.28 -35.38 -13.64
N LYS A 526 -40.37 -36.27 -13.22
CA LYS A 526 -39.69 -36.17 -11.93
C LYS A 526 -38.89 -34.88 -11.81
N LEU A 527 -38.17 -34.52 -12.88
CA LEU A 527 -37.43 -33.27 -12.92
C LEU A 527 -38.39 -32.08 -12.73
N LEU A 528 -39.46 -31.99 -13.51
CA LEU A 528 -40.45 -30.90 -13.46
C LEU A 528 -41.16 -30.79 -12.10
N VAL A 529 -41.49 -31.90 -11.44
CA VAL A 529 -42.03 -31.87 -10.06
C VAL A 529 -41.05 -31.15 -9.13
N GLY A 530 -39.75 -31.47 -9.22
CA GLY A 530 -38.72 -30.83 -8.42
C GLY A 530 -38.52 -29.32 -8.66
N SER A 531 -38.98 -28.77 -9.80
CA SER A 531 -38.98 -27.31 -10.07
C SER A 531 -40.36 -26.66 -9.90
N GLY A 532 -41.35 -27.38 -9.39
CA GLY A 532 -42.71 -26.86 -9.20
C GLY A 532 -43.59 -26.90 -10.46
N GLY A 533 -43.10 -27.44 -11.58
CA GLY A 533 -43.82 -27.66 -12.84
C GLY A 533 -44.81 -28.83 -12.79
N THR A 534 -45.58 -28.94 -11.71
CA THR A 534 -46.38 -30.13 -11.38
C THR A 534 -47.47 -30.46 -12.41
N ILE A 535 -48.07 -29.45 -13.04
CA ILE A 535 -49.08 -29.65 -14.10
C ILE A 535 -48.47 -30.21 -15.38
N GLU A 536 -47.29 -29.72 -15.77
CA GLU A 536 -46.58 -30.26 -16.94
C GLU A 536 -46.06 -31.67 -16.64
N ALA A 537 -45.55 -31.91 -15.44
CA ALA A 537 -45.14 -33.22 -14.98
C ALA A 537 -46.26 -34.27 -15.09
N LEU A 538 -47.50 -33.92 -14.71
CA LEU A 538 -48.65 -34.81 -14.88
C LEU A 538 -48.82 -35.23 -16.35
N ARG A 539 -48.73 -34.30 -17.30
CA ARG A 539 -48.88 -34.60 -18.73
C ARG A 539 -47.81 -35.57 -19.20
N TRP A 540 -46.56 -35.36 -18.76
CA TRP A 540 -45.46 -36.26 -19.08
C TRP A 540 -45.59 -37.63 -18.42
N TYR A 541 -46.08 -37.69 -17.20
CA TYR A 541 -46.37 -38.96 -16.53
C TYR A 541 -47.47 -39.76 -17.21
N VAL A 542 -48.55 -39.11 -17.66
CA VAL A 542 -49.60 -39.78 -18.45
C VAL A 542 -49.03 -40.28 -19.78
N LYS A 543 -48.26 -39.46 -20.49
CA LYS A 543 -47.57 -39.89 -21.72
C LYS A 543 -46.61 -41.06 -21.49
N ALA A 544 -45.87 -41.05 -20.38
CA ALA A 544 -44.98 -42.15 -19.99
C ALA A 544 -45.76 -43.45 -19.83
N PHE A 545 -46.90 -43.37 -19.16
CA PHE A 545 -47.79 -44.49 -18.93
C PHE A 545 -48.38 -45.02 -20.24
N ASP A 546 -48.87 -44.13 -21.11
CA ASP A 546 -49.43 -44.48 -22.43
C ASP A 546 -48.37 -45.09 -23.37
N ALA A 547 -47.10 -44.71 -23.20
CA ALA A 547 -45.96 -45.30 -23.89
C ALA A 547 -45.49 -46.64 -23.30
N GLY A 548 -46.21 -47.19 -22.33
CA GLY A 548 -45.93 -48.49 -21.71
C GLY A 548 -44.89 -48.47 -20.59
N HIS A 549 -44.46 -47.30 -20.11
CA HIS A 549 -43.57 -47.19 -18.94
C HIS A 549 -44.39 -47.21 -17.65
N GLU A 550 -44.83 -48.41 -17.27
CA GLU A 550 -45.84 -48.58 -16.21
C GLU A 550 -45.34 -48.22 -14.80
N ALA A 551 -44.02 -48.17 -14.57
CA ALA A 551 -43.41 -47.76 -13.30
C ALA A 551 -43.73 -46.31 -12.91
N VAL A 552 -44.23 -45.48 -13.84
CA VAL A 552 -44.70 -44.12 -13.53
C VAL A 552 -45.97 -44.10 -12.65
N ALA A 553 -46.70 -45.22 -12.55
CA ALA A 553 -47.94 -45.30 -11.78
C ALA A 553 -47.75 -44.91 -10.31
N ALA A 554 -46.62 -45.27 -9.68
CA ALA A 554 -46.31 -44.82 -8.33
C ALA A 554 -46.15 -43.29 -8.23
N SER A 555 -45.44 -42.68 -9.20
CA SER A 555 -45.22 -41.24 -9.24
C SER A 555 -46.49 -40.44 -9.56
N LEU A 556 -47.38 -40.97 -10.40
CA LEU A 556 -48.73 -40.43 -10.60
C LEU A 556 -49.54 -40.48 -9.30
N GLY A 557 -49.50 -41.61 -8.60
CA GLY A 557 -50.12 -41.79 -7.29
C GLY A 557 -49.66 -40.74 -6.28
N THR A 558 -48.35 -40.62 -6.08
CA THR A 558 -47.76 -39.61 -5.17
C THR A 558 -48.12 -38.18 -5.57
N LEU A 559 -48.11 -37.85 -6.86
CA LEU A 559 -48.49 -36.52 -7.34
C LEU A 559 -49.96 -36.19 -7.01
N MET A 560 -50.87 -37.15 -7.17
CA MET A 560 -52.28 -36.99 -6.82
C MET A 560 -52.49 -36.86 -5.30
N MET A 561 -51.70 -37.56 -4.48
CA MET A 561 -51.71 -37.38 -3.03
C MET A 561 -51.32 -35.95 -2.63
N ASN A 562 -50.24 -35.42 -3.23
CA ASN A 562 -49.78 -34.05 -2.97
C ASN A 562 -50.81 -32.98 -3.37
N TRP A 563 -51.68 -33.28 -4.34
CA TRP A 563 -52.79 -32.43 -4.74
C TRP A 563 -54.10 -32.70 -4.00
N ASN A 564 -54.06 -33.51 -2.94
CA ASN A 564 -55.23 -33.85 -2.13
C ASN A 564 -56.36 -34.48 -2.96
N ARG A 565 -56.00 -35.36 -3.92
CA ARG A 565 -56.93 -36.13 -4.75
C ARG A 565 -56.82 -37.61 -4.43
N PRO A 566 -57.31 -38.06 -3.26
CA PRO A 566 -57.07 -39.40 -2.76
C PRO A 566 -57.68 -40.49 -3.65
N GLN A 567 -58.83 -40.27 -4.28
CA GLN A 567 -59.45 -41.28 -5.16
C GLN A 567 -58.60 -41.54 -6.42
N ASP A 568 -58.06 -40.48 -7.02
CA ASP A 568 -57.18 -40.60 -8.19
C ASP A 568 -55.83 -41.19 -7.80
N ALA A 569 -55.32 -40.81 -6.61
CA ALA A 569 -54.12 -41.43 -6.06
C ALA A 569 -54.30 -42.93 -5.86
N GLU A 570 -55.42 -43.36 -5.25
CA GLU A 570 -55.72 -44.77 -5.02
C GLU A 570 -55.76 -45.55 -6.33
N PHE A 571 -56.41 -45.00 -7.36
CA PHE A 571 -56.46 -45.61 -8.69
C PHE A 571 -55.05 -45.90 -9.25
N TRP A 572 -54.17 -44.90 -9.25
CA TRP A 572 -52.81 -45.05 -9.76
C TRP A 572 -51.93 -45.93 -8.89
N LEU A 573 -52.07 -45.84 -7.56
CA LEU A 573 -51.29 -46.62 -6.61
C LEU A 573 -51.70 -48.10 -6.61
N ARG A 574 -53.00 -48.43 -6.70
CA ARG A 574 -53.46 -49.81 -6.91
C ARG A 574 -52.86 -50.41 -8.19
N ARG A 575 -52.72 -49.59 -9.24
CA ARG A 575 -52.09 -50.03 -10.48
C ARG A 575 -50.59 -50.29 -10.32
N GLY A 576 -49.86 -49.37 -9.68
CA GLY A 576 -48.44 -49.60 -9.36
C GLY A 576 -48.23 -50.82 -8.45
N ALA A 577 -49.10 -51.02 -7.47
CA ALA A 577 -49.06 -52.16 -6.55
C ALA A 577 -49.32 -53.49 -7.28
N ALA A 578 -50.23 -53.51 -8.26
CA ALA A 578 -50.47 -54.68 -9.11
C ALA A 578 -49.26 -55.05 -9.98
N LEU A 579 -48.44 -54.06 -10.34
CA LEU A 579 -47.17 -54.24 -11.06
C LEU A 579 -46.01 -54.64 -10.14
N GLY A 580 -46.27 -54.75 -8.82
CA GLY A 580 -45.27 -55.10 -7.84
C GLY A 580 -44.31 -53.98 -7.46
N ASP A 581 -44.66 -52.71 -7.72
CA ASP A 581 -43.86 -51.57 -7.28
C ASP A 581 -44.01 -51.39 -5.75
N PRO A 582 -42.94 -51.60 -4.95
CA PRO A 582 -43.02 -51.50 -3.50
C PRO A 582 -43.34 -50.07 -3.02
N LEU A 583 -42.93 -49.05 -3.76
CA LEU A 583 -43.24 -47.66 -3.43
C LEU A 583 -44.74 -47.38 -3.64
N ALA A 584 -45.35 -47.98 -4.67
CA ALA A 584 -46.79 -47.89 -4.88
C ALA A 584 -47.58 -48.63 -3.79
N VAL A 585 -47.15 -49.84 -3.41
CA VAL A 585 -47.76 -50.62 -2.31
C VAL A 585 -47.68 -49.82 -1.00
N PHE A 586 -46.52 -49.23 -0.71
CA PHE A 586 -46.31 -48.43 0.49
C PHE A 586 -47.21 -47.19 0.51
N ASN A 587 -47.19 -46.39 -0.57
CA ASN A 587 -48.02 -45.19 -0.66
C ASN A 587 -49.52 -45.52 -0.66
N LEU A 588 -49.93 -46.67 -1.21
CA LEU A 588 -51.31 -47.16 -1.14
C LEU A 588 -51.72 -47.44 0.30
N ALA A 589 -50.87 -48.13 1.06
CA ALA A 589 -51.14 -48.42 2.47
C ALA A 589 -51.28 -47.13 3.29
N ILE A 590 -50.38 -46.17 3.10
CA ILE A 590 -50.46 -44.86 3.78
C ILE A 590 -51.73 -44.09 3.38
N LEU A 591 -52.09 -44.10 2.09
CA LEU A 591 -53.30 -43.45 1.61
C LEU A 591 -54.55 -44.07 2.23
N LEU A 592 -54.65 -45.40 2.23
CA LEU A 592 -55.82 -46.11 2.76
C LEU A 592 -55.98 -45.90 4.26
N ASP A 593 -54.88 -45.91 5.01
CA ASP A 593 -54.83 -45.65 6.46
C ASP A 593 -55.30 -44.23 6.84
N HIS A 594 -54.97 -43.21 6.03
CA HIS A 594 -55.31 -41.82 6.35
C HIS A 594 -56.67 -41.36 5.82
N TRP A 595 -57.14 -41.95 4.72
CA TRP A 595 -58.28 -41.41 3.95
C TRP A 595 -59.46 -42.38 3.81
N THR A 596 -59.32 -43.62 4.27
CA THR A 596 -60.36 -44.65 4.20
C THR A 596 -60.39 -45.52 5.46
N ASN A 597 -61.40 -46.37 5.63
CA ASN A 597 -61.50 -47.32 6.75
C ASN A 597 -61.16 -48.76 6.27
N HIS A 598 -60.07 -48.94 5.53
CA HIS A 598 -59.65 -50.24 4.99
C HIS A 598 -58.50 -50.85 5.80
N ASP A 599 -58.63 -50.89 7.12
CA ASP A 599 -57.58 -51.34 8.06
C ASP A 599 -57.03 -52.75 7.73
N GLU A 600 -57.90 -53.69 7.36
CA GLU A 600 -57.48 -55.04 6.97
C GLU A 600 -56.62 -55.05 5.69
N GLU A 601 -56.93 -54.19 4.72
CA GLU A 601 -56.16 -54.06 3.47
C GLU A 601 -54.81 -53.40 3.74
N VAL A 602 -54.79 -52.33 4.55
CA VAL A 602 -53.56 -51.65 4.98
C VAL A 602 -52.60 -52.63 5.63
N GLU A 603 -53.08 -53.42 6.59
CA GLU A 603 -52.27 -54.39 7.31
C GLU A 603 -51.67 -55.44 6.36
N GLN A 604 -52.47 -55.98 5.42
CA GLN A 604 -52.00 -56.94 4.44
C GLN A 604 -50.91 -56.36 3.54
N LEU A 605 -51.08 -55.12 3.06
CA LEU A 605 -50.09 -54.45 2.22
C LEU A 605 -48.77 -54.21 2.98
N LEU A 606 -48.84 -53.77 4.23
CA LEU A 606 -47.66 -53.51 5.07
C LEU A 606 -46.94 -54.81 5.46
N ARG A 607 -47.68 -55.88 5.80
CA ARG A 607 -47.10 -57.21 6.06
C ARG A 607 -46.43 -57.79 4.81
N ARG A 608 -47.02 -57.56 3.63
CA ARG A 608 -46.39 -57.94 2.36
C ARG A 608 -45.05 -57.24 2.17
N LEU A 609 -44.99 -55.91 2.34
CA LEU A 609 -43.73 -55.16 2.23
C LEU A 609 -42.68 -55.62 3.24
N LEU A 610 -43.11 -55.97 4.45
CA LEU A 610 -42.23 -56.51 5.49
C LEU A 610 -41.65 -57.87 5.09
N ALA A 611 -42.47 -58.76 4.51
CA ALA A 611 -42.04 -60.07 4.02
C ALA A 611 -41.09 -59.96 2.81
N GLU A 612 -41.31 -58.96 1.95
CA GLU A 612 -40.42 -58.63 0.83
C GLU A 612 -39.13 -57.92 1.28
N GLY A 613 -38.99 -57.61 2.58
CA GLY A 613 -37.77 -57.07 3.18
C GLY A 613 -37.59 -55.56 2.99
N TYR A 614 -38.67 -54.82 2.71
CA TYR A 614 -38.60 -53.37 2.50
C TYR A 614 -38.27 -52.65 3.82
N SER A 615 -37.24 -51.80 3.82
CA SER A 615 -36.66 -51.23 5.05
C SER A 615 -37.59 -50.30 5.83
N VAL A 616 -38.59 -49.72 5.16
CA VAL A 616 -39.59 -48.79 5.73
C VAL A 616 -40.86 -49.53 6.22
N ALA A 617 -41.00 -50.81 5.88
CA ALA A 617 -42.18 -51.60 6.21
C ALA A 617 -42.37 -51.84 7.72
N PRO A 618 -41.32 -52.16 8.52
CA PRO A 618 -41.50 -52.37 9.95
C PRO A 618 -42.02 -51.14 10.69
N GLN A 619 -41.56 -49.94 10.30
CA GLN A 619 -41.96 -48.67 10.92
C GLN A 619 -43.43 -48.38 10.59
N ALA A 620 -43.80 -48.47 9.31
CA ALA A 620 -45.18 -48.23 8.90
C ALA A 620 -46.16 -49.26 9.48
N LEU A 621 -45.81 -50.55 9.49
CA LEU A 621 -46.62 -51.59 10.12
C LEU A 621 -46.73 -51.38 11.63
N GLY A 622 -45.63 -51.06 12.30
CA GLY A 622 -45.64 -50.78 13.74
C GLY A 622 -46.52 -49.59 14.10
N SER A 623 -46.42 -48.48 13.36
CA SER A 623 -47.29 -47.31 13.56
C SER A 623 -48.75 -47.60 13.28
N PHE A 624 -49.05 -48.37 12.25
CA PHE A 624 -50.43 -48.79 11.95
C PHE A 624 -51.01 -49.67 13.07
N LEU A 625 -50.29 -50.73 13.47
CA LEU A 625 -50.71 -51.65 14.54
C LEU A 625 -50.88 -50.93 15.88
N HIS A 626 -50.04 -49.94 16.18
CA HIS A 626 -50.17 -49.13 17.39
C HIS A 626 -51.45 -48.29 17.39
N ARG A 627 -51.81 -47.68 16.25
CA ARG A 627 -53.06 -46.90 16.11
C ARG A 627 -54.31 -47.78 16.14
N SER A 628 -54.24 -48.99 15.57
CA SER A 628 -55.36 -49.95 15.58
C SER A 628 -55.53 -50.67 16.92
N GLY A 629 -54.72 -50.36 17.93
CA GLY A 629 -54.80 -50.91 19.29
C GLY A 629 -54.04 -52.23 19.51
N SER A 630 -53.32 -52.71 18.50
CA SER A 630 -52.48 -53.93 18.55
C SER A 630 -51.08 -53.62 19.08
N HIS A 631 -51.01 -53.05 20.29
CA HIS A 631 -49.77 -52.50 20.86
C HIS A 631 -48.64 -53.53 21.03
N GLU A 632 -48.95 -54.75 21.47
CA GLU A 632 -47.94 -55.81 21.67
C GLU A 632 -47.30 -56.24 20.34
N GLU A 633 -48.09 -56.34 19.27
CA GLU A 633 -47.59 -56.71 17.96
C GLU A 633 -46.80 -55.57 17.31
N ALA A 634 -47.26 -54.33 17.48
CA ALA A 634 -46.52 -53.13 17.07
C ALA A 634 -45.13 -53.08 17.70
N GLU A 635 -45.05 -53.34 19.01
CA GLU A 635 -43.80 -53.38 19.75
C GLU A 635 -42.87 -54.49 19.24
N ALA A 636 -43.40 -55.70 19.01
CA ALA A 636 -42.62 -56.83 18.52
C ALA A 636 -41.99 -56.55 17.13
N VAL A 637 -42.78 -56.00 16.20
CA VAL A 637 -42.33 -55.65 14.85
C VAL A 637 -41.23 -54.59 14.89
N LEU A 638 -41.44 -53.50 15.64
CA LEU A 638 -40.47 -52.43 15.74
C LEU A 638 -39.21 -52.86 16.50
N THR A 639 -39.34 -53.71 17.52
CA THR A 639 -38.21 -54.23 18.31
C THR A 639 -37.27 -55.02 17.42
N GLN A 640 -37.82 -55.90 16.57
CA GLN A 640 -37.01 -56.64 15.61
C GLN A 640 -36.26 -55.71 14.64
N ALA A 641 -36.92 -54.66 14.15
CA ALA A 641 -36.29 -53.68 13.25
C ALA A 641 -35.21 -52.83 13.94
N ALA A 642 -35.47 -52.38 15.16
CA ALA A 642 -34.53 -51.62 15.99
C ALA A 642 -33.30 -52.46 16.38
N LEU A 643 -33.49 -53.76 16.60
CA LEU A 643 -32.39 -54.71 16.85
C LEU A 643 -31.52 -54.92 15.59
N ARG A 644 -32.14 -54.89 14.40
CA ARG A 644 -31.45 -54.94 13.09
C ARG A 644 -30.80 -53.61 12.67
N GLY A 645 -30.84 -52.59 13.51
CA GLY A 645 -30.13 -51.33 13.30
C GLY A 645 -30.97 -50.18 12.74
N SER A 646 -32.30 -50.31 12.69
CA SER A 646 -33.16 -49.19 12.28
C SER A 646 -33.32 -48.15 13.39
N GLY A 647 -32.64 -47.01 13.25
CA GLY A 647 -32.75 -45.89 14.19
C GLY A 647 -34.18 -45.35 14.32
N GLU A 648 -34.92 -45.29 13.21
CA GLU A 648 -36.32 -44.86 13.16
C GLU A 648 -37.24 -45.77 13.99
N ALA A 649 -37.15 -47.10 13.81
CA ALA A 649 -37.93 -48.06 14.59
C ALA A 649 -37.63 -47.98 16.10
N ALA A 650 -36.36 -47.76 16.46
CA ALA A 650 -35.97 -47.53 17.86
C ALA A 650 -36.56 -46.21 18.39
N PHE A 651 -36.60 -45.16 17.58
CA PHE A 651 -37.23 -43.88 17.96
C PHE A 651 -38.74 -44.02 18.15
N LEU A 652 -39.44 -44.69 17.22
CA LEU A 652 -40.88 -44.94 17.32
C LEU A 652 -41.25 -45.78 18.55
N LEU A 653 -40.45 -46.80 18.90
CA LEU A 653 -40.62 -47.53 20.18
C LEU A 653 -40.49 -46.59 21.37
N GLY A 654 -39.45 -45.75 21.39
CA GLY A 654 -39.26 -44.75 22.44
C GLY A 654 -40.47 -43.83 22.60
N ALA A 655 -41.02 -43.35 21.48
CA ALA A 655 -42.21 -42.52 21.46
C ALA A 655 -43.45 -43.28 21.99
N PHE A 656 -43.64 -44.55 21.61
CA PHE A 656 -44.76 -45.36 22.08
C PHE A 656 -44.70 -45.64 23.58
N PHE A 657 -43.51 -45.96 24.11
CA PHE A 657 -43.32 -46.14 25.55
C PHE A 657 -43.53 -44.84 26.32
N LEU A 658 -43.06 -43.70 25.78
CA LEU A 658 -43.28 -42.39 26.40
C LEU A 658 -44.77 -42.04 26.45
N GLN A 659 -45.53 -42.30 25.38
CA GLN A 659 -46.97 -42.09 25.33
C GLN A 659 -47.72 -43.02 26.31
N ALA A 660 -47.21 -44.22 26.56
CA ALA A 660 -47.74 -45.16 27.56
C ALA A 660 -47.33 -44.83 29.01
N GLY A 661 -46.52 -43.77 29.24
CA GLY A 661 -46.04 -43.37 30.57
C GLY A 661 -44.84 -44.18 31.09
N ALA A 662 -44.21 -44.99 30.23
CA ALA A 662 -43.04 -45.82 30.52
C ALA A 662 -41.74 -45.08 30.14
N GLY A 663 -41.39 -44.06 30.93
CA GLY A 663 -40.28 -43.14 30.61
C GLY A 663 -38.88 -43.79 30.64
N ASP A 664 -38.68 -44.79 31.48
CA ASP A 664 -37.40 -45.50 31.61
C ASP A 664 -37.13 -46.36 30.35
N GLU A 665 -38.15 -47.09 29.88
CA GLU A 665 -38.12 -47.87 28.66
C GLU A 665 -37.99 -46.98 27.42
N ALA A 666 -38.69 -45.84 27.39
CA ALA A 666 -38.56 -44.84 26.33
C ALA A 666 -37.11 -44.35 26.20
N THR A 667 -36.45 -44.08 27.33
CA THR A 667 -35.05 -43.62 27.38
C THR A 667 -34.08 -44.66 26.80
N VAL A 668 -34.30 -45.95 27.07
CA VAL A 668 -33.49 -47.04 26.52
C VAL A 668 -33.58 -47.06 25.00
N TRP A 669 -34.78 -46.93 24.45
CA TRP A 669 -35.02 -46.95 23.00
C TRP A 669 -34.53 -45.67 22.30
N PHE A 670 -34.72 -44.49 22.89
CA PHE A 670 -34.13 -43.25 22.35
C PHE A 670 -32.61 -43.28 22.35
N ARG A 671 -31.96 -43.83 23.39
CA ARG A 671 -30.50 -44.01 23.42
C ARG A 671 -30.03 -44.90 22.28
N ARG A 672 -30.75 -45.98 22.00
CA ARG A 672 -30.46 -46.88 20.88
C ARG A 672 -30.64 -46.17 19.53
N ALA A 673 -31.71 -45.39 19.36
CA ALA A 673 -31.95 -44.61 18.13
C ALA A 673 -30.86 -43.54 17.90
N ALA A 674 -30.41 -42.85 18.95
CA ALA A 674 -29.34 -41.87 18.89
C ALA A 674 -27.97 -42.49 18.52
N GLN A 675 -27.67 -43.67 19.05
CA GLN A 675 -26.48 -44.46 18.67
C GLN A 675 -26.51 -44.90 17.20
N GLN A 676 -27.71 -45.11 16.66
CA GLN A 676 -27.95 -45.42 15.25
C GLN A 676 -28.05 -44.16 14.37
N GLY A 677 -27.73 -42.98 14.91
CA GLY A 677 -27.62 -41.73 14.16
C GLY A 677 -28.91 -40.92 14.03
N HIS A 678 -30.00 -41.32 14.68
CA HIS A 678 -31.28 -40.60 14.60
C HIS A 678 -31.19 -39.24 15.31
N TYR A 679 -31.48 -38.15 14.59
CA TYR A 679 -31.33 -36.80 15.10
C TYR A 679 -32.35 -36.46 16.19
N ASP A 680 -33.64 -36.73 15.96
CA ASP A 680 -34.69 -36.37 16.93
C ASP A 680 -34.57 -37.16 18.24
N ALA A 681 -34.03 -38.38 18.20
CA ALA A 681 -33.73 -39.15 19.40
C ALA A 681 -32.64 -38.49 20.25
N LYS A 682 -31.63 -37.86 19.64
CA LYS A 682 -30.60 -37.10 20.36
C LYS A 682 -31.20 -35.86 21.04
N MET A 683 -32.14 -35.19 20.37
CA MET A 683 -32.87 -34.05 20.94
C MET A 683 -33.74 -34.48 22.13
N GLN A 684 -34.54 -35.54 21.96
CA GLN A 684 -35.42 -36.06 23.02
C GLN A 684 -34.65 -36.53 24.26
N LEU A 685 -33.45 -37.11 24.11
CA LEU A 685 -32.59 -37.46 25.24
C LEU A 685 -32.02 -36.25 25.99
N GLY A 686 -31.91 -35.09 25.34
CA GLY A 686 -31.47 -33.84 25.98
C GLY A 686 -32.57 -33.19 26.82
N GLU A 687 -33.84 -33.47 26.52
CA GLU A 687 -35.02 -32.96 27.24
C GLU A 687 -35.45 -33.87 28.40
N LEU A 688 -35.02 -35.14 28.39
CA LEU A 688 -35.28 -36.09 29.48
C LEU A 688 -34.32 -35.86 30.67
N PRO A 689 -34.81 -35.91 31.92
CA PRO A 689 -33.96 -35.79 33.09
C PRO A 689 -32.92 -36.91 33.08
N SER A 690 -31.64 -36.55 33.25
CA SER A 690 -30.55 -37.53 33.30
C SER A 690 -30.82 -38.53 34.43
N PRO A 691 -30.73 -39.86 34.19
CA PRO A 691 -30.85 -40.83 35.26
C PRO A 691 -29.75 -40.59 36.31
N PRO A 692 -30.00 -40.87 37.61
CA PRO A 692 -28.98 -40.75 38.63
C PRO A 692 -27.79 -41.64 38.25
N SER A 693 -26.62 -41.01 38.13
CA SER A 693 -25.36 -41.67 37.88
C SER A 693 -24.95 -42.42 39.15
N ASP A 694 -25.28 -43.70 39.26
CA ASP A 694 -24.57 -44.57 40.19
C ASP A 694 -23.17 -44.84 39.62
N PRO A 695 -22.10 -44.47 40.33
CA PRO A 695 -20.74 -44.78 39.90
C PRO A 695 -20.52 -46.30 39.93
N PRO A 696 -19.69 -46.86 39.03
CA PRO A 696 -19.36 -48.28 39.07
C PRO A 696 -18.72 -48.61 40.43
N ALA A 697 -19.23 -49.66 41.07
CA ALA A 697 -18.61 -50.22 42.26
C ALA A 697 -17.14 -50.52 41.95
N THR A 698 -16.25 -49.88 42.71
CA THR A 698 -14.84 -50.24 42.81
C THR A 698 -14.77 -51.72 43.21
N VAL A 699 -14.26 -52.56 42.31
CA VAL A 699 -13.77 -53.89 42.68
C VAL A 699 -12.35 -53.68 43.17
N ASP A 700 -12.17 -53.76 44.50
CA ASP A 700 -10.88 -54.09 45.12
C ASP A 700 -10.78 -55.63 45.19
N GLU A 701 -9.66 -56.14 44.66
CA GLU A 701 -9.10 -57.51 44.63
C GLU A 701 -9.87 -58.65 43.92
#